data_AF-A0A7S1FA87-F1
#
_entry.id   AF-A0A7S1FA87-F1
#
_cell.length_a   1.000
_cell.length_b   1.000
_cell.length_c   1.000
_cell.angle_alpha   90.00
_cell.angle_beta   90.00
_cell.angle_gamma   90.00
#
_symmetry.space_group_name_H-M   'P 1'
#
loop_
_entity.id
_entity.type
_entity.pdbx_description
1 polymer ?
#
loop_
_entity_poly.entity_id
_entity_poly.type
_entity_poly.pdbx_seq_one_letter_code
_entity_poly.pdbx_strand_id
1 'polypeptide(L)'
;MSSANFGYSAVDVADAFRRLSTVAQGVSVPPGDTVLSPAELERCWKKVEAAAPTGSENLADDTLRSLQAIYSFIETLITSCGQPDAFELYEACFAALTKSGVFLQSQEAKELLLRLLTNVHEVYDVLLSCVETYEWVQPGSTGLLRLWMLQIIFACFGFESITGLHLMELTDNDVAGAVSLVSFMVGCADAPFELQDAAGRCLVELTSADSVFMGSCAQEGADWQNEQIAKLTGMLNRHVNGLIKGLIEFDVVEAFGRCICQHQMSHSNTDAIVKHFLTTIHNCLLYCSENQKKLRQHLATQSTIVQDIMIPYVHNILPALYDMGNPSPAVIEWQNLKSTLQTFVVVTFNINVFRPQLRDSDLITGVLQVPQILTHVTMIELLVKLSVNIDFVSSSHKDAILTQLQSAFHELSPDNQDRLKRRLTSEQRMRLPFAKSNKKSVQALSFCLDASANIATQTQQKGKKCRKGKNRRARKKKLFAMQRANKAAARRAPEEHDDEEDEDSDEDDDVPDLVAEGIPEKGVCELSGGLMVDPVQTPDGHLFDRAALEDWVRHEATNPITGTPLTISQCNAAVDVQESIRGYQMQMLSACEIAPEVFEPEAQRGPSLLGTLPSLSAPEQKPKKEKSKIRITSRSVIDCPEEMRCAVDGKVMVNPVRSPAGLVFEQKTLKRWMDNCGSVCPITGEPLRLEDCITDQAMKKKIVQFLKGQQD
;
A
#
# COMPACT_ATOMS: atom_id res chain seq x y z
N MET A 1 26.65 1.57 -25.83
CA MET A 1 25.43 1.00 -26.44
C MET A 1 24.91 1.99 -27.47
N SER A 2 24.21 1.54 -28.52
CA SER A 2 23.46 2.44 -29.40
C SER A 2 22.19 2.91 -28.68
N SER A 3 21.73 4.12 -28.99
CA SER A 3 20.44 4.66 -28.55
C SER A 3 19.31 3.66 -28.78
N ALA A 4 18.49 3.40 -27.76
CA ALA A 4 17.23 2.69 -27.95
C ALA A 4 16.33 3.54 -28.86
N ASN A 5 15.85 2.96 -29.96
CA ASN A 5 14.94 3.68 -30.85
C ASN A 5 13.58 3.79 -30.14
N PHE A 6 13.18 5.04 -29.90
CA PHE A 6 12.20 5.53 -28.93
C PHE A 6 10.71 5.21 -29.25
N GLY A 7 10.44 4.08 -29.92
CA GLY A 7 9.11 3.63 -30.34
C GLY A 7 8.52 4.39 -31.53
N TYR A 8 8.45 5.72 -31.46
CA TYR A 8 7.79 6.54 -32.47
C TYR A 8 8.60 6.66 -33.77
N SER A 9 8.01 6.19 -34.86
CA SER A 9 8.50 6.38 -36.22
C SER A 9 8.09 7.77 -36.76
N ALA A 10 8.67 8.18 -37.89
CA ALA A 10 8.24 9.40 -38.60
C ALA A 10 6.73 9.37 -38.97
N VAL A 11 6.17 8.17 -39.15
CA VAL A 11 4.74 7.95 -39.42
C VAL A 11 3.91 8.30 -38.18
N ASP A 12 4.32 7.86 -36.99
CA ASP A 12 3.62 8.15 -35.72
C ASP A 12 3.53 9.64 -35.42
N VAL A 13 4.57 10.41 -35.78
CA VAL A 13 4.59 11.87 -35.67
C VAL A 13 3.70 12.50 -36.75
N ALA A 14 3.75 12.01 -38.00
CA ALA A 14 2.88 12.48 -39.08
C ALA A 14 1.39 12.20 -38.83
N ASP A 15 1.05 11.09 -38.16
CA ASP A 15 -0.31 10.80 -37.67
C ASP A 15 -0.72 11.77 -36.56
N ALA A 16 0.18 12.09 -35.62
CA ALA A 16 -0.09 13.08 -34.58
C ALA A 16 -0.36 14.49 -35.16
N PHE A 17 0.45 14.94 -36.12
CA PHE A 17 0.21 16.22 -36.82
C PHE A 17 -1.08 16.20 -37.66
N ARG A 18 -1.45 15.06 -38.26
CA ARG A 18 -2.75 14.91 -38.95
C ARG A 18 -3.93 14.96 -37.97
N ARG A 19 -3.83 14.35 -36.78
CA ARG A 19 -4.85 14.49 -35.71
C ARG A 19 -4.95 15.93 -35.24
N LEU A 20 -3.84 16.57 -34.88
CA LEU A 20 -3.80 17.97 -34.47
C LEU A 20 -4.46 18.89 -35.52
N SER A 21 -4.09 18.72 -36.79
CA SER A 21 -4.66 19.47 -37.90
C SER A 21 -6.13 19.15 -38.21
N THR A 22 -6.71 18.14 -37.56
CA THR A 22 -8.14 17.82 -37.62
C THR A 22 -8.87 18.45 -36.42
N VAL A 23 -8.36 18.26 -35.21
CA VAL A 23 -8.96 18.81 -33.97
C VAL A 23 -8.89 20.36 -33.93
N ALA A 24 -7.87 20.96 -34.54
CA ALA A 24 -7.76 22.41 -34.67
C ALA A 24 -8.82 23.06 -35.62
N GLN A 25 -9.63 22.27 -36.33
CA GLN A 25 -10.64 22.79 -37.28
C GLN A 25 -11.87 23.35 -36.55
N GLY A 26 -11.74 24.59 -36.06
CA GLY A 26 -12.78 25.31 -35.33
C GLY A 26 -12.23 26.28 -34.28
N VAL A 27 -10.94 26.17 -33.94
CA VAL A 27 -10.27 27.06 -32.97
C VAL A 27 -10.14 28.46 -33.56
N SER A 28 -10.69 29.46 -32.86
CA SER A 28 -10.68 30.86 -33.30
C SER A 28 -9.37 31.57 -32.93
N VAL A 29 -8.32 31.36 -33.73
CA VAL A 29 -7.01 32.02 -33.57
C VAL A 29 -7.11 33.54 -33.79
N PRO A 30 -6.41 34.39 -33.00
CA PRO A 30 -6.43 35.85 -33.16
C PRO A 30 -5.96 36.35 -34.54
N PRO A 31 -6.50 37.48 -35.03
CA PRO A 31 -6.16 38.03 -36.34
C PRO A 31 -4.75 38.69 -36.33
N GLY A 32 -3.73 37.87 -36.53
CA GLY A 32 -2.32 38.28 -36.63
C GLY A 32 -1.35 37.10 -36.60
N ASP A 33 -1.73 36.00 -35.95
CA ASP A 33 -0.85 34.85 -35.71
C ASP A 33 -0.80 33.88 -36.89
N THR A 34 0.32 33.15 -37.00
CA THR A 34 0.58 32.24 -38.13
C THR A 34 -0.13 30.90 -37.98
N VAL A 35 -1.39 30.85 -38.43
CA VAL A 35 -2.11 29.59 -38.64
C VAL A 35 -1.49 28.84 -39.82
N LEU A 36 -0.86 27.69 -39.57
CA LEU A 36 -0.44 26.77 -40.63
C LEU A 36 -1.66 26.03 -41.18
N SER A 37 -1.84 26.05 -42.51
CA SER A 37 -2.85 25.18 -43.13
C SER A 37 -2.41 23.70 -43.08
N PRO A 38 -3.33 22.72 -43.16
CA PRO A 38 -3.00 21.29 -43.04
C PRO A 38 -1.89 20.82 -43.98
N ALA A 39 -1.94 21.27 -45.24
CA ALA A 39 -0.94 20.95 -46.26
C ALA A 39 0.42 21.63 -46.01
N GLU A 40 0.45 22.74 -45.27
CA GLU A 40 1.68 23.43 -44.90
C GLU A 40 2.33 22.86 -43.66
N LEU A 41 1.54 22.40 -42.67
CA LEU A 41 2.01 21.59 -41.55
C LEU A 41 2.69 20.32 -42.06
N GLU A 42 2.04 19.58 -42.98
CA GLU A 42 2.61 18.38 -43.61
C GLU A 42 3.87 18.69 -44.43
N ARG A 43 3.89 19.81 -45.18
CA ARG A 43 5.06 20.29 -45.95
C ARG A 43 6.23 20.66 -45.05
N CYS A 44 5.98 21.29 -43.89
CA CYS A 44 7.01 21.60 -42.91
C CYS A 44 7.52 20.33 -42.24
N TRP A 45 6.63 19.40 -41.86
CA TRP A 45 7.05 18.13 -41.27
C TRP A 45 7.94 17.32 -42.21
N LYS A 46 7.57 17.18 -43.49
CA LYS A 46 8.37 16.43 -44.48
C LYS A 46 9.80 16.96 -44.69
N LYS A 47 10.06 18.23 -44.40
CA LYS A 47 11.43 18.78 -44.37
C LYS A 47 12.21 18.33 -43.12
N VAL A 48 11.53 18.28 -41.97
CA VAL A 48 12.08 17.88 -40.67
C VAL A 48 12.34 16.37 -40.63
N GLU A 49 11.38 15.57 -41.09
CA GLU A 49 11.49 14.12 -41.33
C GLU A 49 12.72 13.78 -42.19
N ALA A 50 12.94 14.51 -43.29
CA ALA A 50 14.06 14.25 -44.20
C ALA A 50 15.45 14.55 -43.60
N ALA A 51 15.52 15.36 -42.53
CA ALA A 51 16.77 15.72 -41.85
C ALA A 51 17.06 14.85 -40.61
N ALA A 52 16.02 14.42 -39.90
CA ALA A 52 16.12 13.67 -38.64
C ALA A 52 17.02 12.41 -38.68
N PRO A 53 17.00 11.51 -39.69
CA PRO A 53 17.79 10.28 -39.67
C PRO A 53 19.30 10.50 -39.91
N THR A 54 19.77 11.74 -40.05
CA THR A 54 21.19 12.03 -40.31
C THR A 54 22.08 11.87 -39.08
N GLY A 55 21.53 11.89 -37.86
CA GLY A 55 22.31 11.87 -36.62
C GLY A 55 23.23 13.07 -36.42
N SER A 56 23.04 14.14 -37.21
CA SER A 56 23.75 15.41 -37.04
C SER A 56 23.35 16.05 -35.71
N GLU A 57 24.34 16.45 -34.91
CA GLU A 57 24.08 17.20 -33.66
C GLU A 57 23.33 18.51 -33.95
N ASN A 58 23.56 19.09 -35.13
CA ASN A 58 22.98 20.35 -35.57
C ASN A 58 21.94 20.16 -36.70
N LEU A 59 20.83 20.88 -36.64
CA LEU A 59 19.86 20.97 -37.73
C LEU A 59 20.22 22.07 -38.74
N ALA A 60 19.97 21.83 -40.04
CA ALA A 60 20.13 22.87 -41.05
C ALA A 60 19.06 23.98 -40.91
N ASP A 61 19.44 25.24 -41.11
CA ASP A 61 18.58 26.43 -41.05
C ASP A 61 17.14 26.25 -41.55
N ASP A 62 16.97 25.77 -42.79
CA ASP A 62 15.65 25.62 -43.42
C ASP A 62 14.80 24.54 -42.73
N THR A 63 15.44 23.59 -42.07
CA THR A 63 14.81 22.59 -41.20
C THR A 63 14.42 23.22 -39.88
N LEU A 64 15.34 23.95 -39.24
CA LEU A 64 15.10 24.62 -37.95
C LEU A 64 13.95 25.63 -38.05
N ARG A 65 13.89 26.44 -39.12
CA ARG A 65 12.75 27.34 -39.41
C ARG A 65 11.44 26.58 -39.67
N SER A 66 11.50 25.38 -40.25
CA SER A 66 10.31 24.55 -40.48
C SER A 66 9.79 23.94 -39.18
N LEU A 67 10.69 23.51 -38.28
CA LEU A 67 10.34 23.04 -36.93
C LEU A 67 9.80 24.19 -36.05
N GLN A 68 10.45 25.35 -36.08
CA GLN A 68 9.99 26.55 -35.37
C GLN A 68 8.58 26.94 -35.80
N ALA A 69 8.26 26.90 -37.09
CA ALA A 69 6.90 27.19 -37.58
C ALA A 69 5.85 26.18 -37.05
N ILE A 70 6.19 24.89 -36.95
CA ILE A 70 5.32 23.86 -36.37
C ILE A 70 5.08 24.14 -34.88
N TYR A 71 6.14 24.44 -34.13
CA TYR A 71 6.06 24.71 -32.70
C TYR A 71 5.30 26.02 -32.42
N SER A 72 5.58 27.11 -33.14
CA SER A 72 4.80 28.36 -33.01
C SER A 72 3.31 28.16 -33.31
N PHE A 73 2.94 27.33 -34.28
CA PHE A 73 1.54 26.98 -34.52
C PHE A 73 0.89 26.25 -33.32
N ILE A 74 1.62 25.33 -32.66
CA ILE A 74 1.12 24.63 -31.47
C ILE A 74 1.04 25.56 -30.26
N GLU A 75 2.03 26.43 -30.07
CA GLU A 75 2.03 27.49 -29.05
C GLU A 75 0.81 28.40 -29.21
N THR A 76 0.51 28.83 -30.43
CA THR A 76 -0.71 29.59 -30.76
C THR A 76 -1.98 28.80 -30.44
N LEU A 77 -2.06 27.49 -30.73
CA LEU A 77 -3.25 26.70 -30.40
C LEU A 77 -3.46 26.53 -28.89
N ILE A 78 -2.40 26.24 -28.12
CA ILE A 78 -2.48 26.08 -26.66
C ILE A 78 -2.93 27.40 -26.00
N THR A 79 -2.33 28.53 -26.40
CA THR A 79 -2.63 29.85 -25.84
C THR A 79 -3.97 30.42 -26.31
N SER A 80 -4.36 30.22 -27.57
CA SER A 80 -5.63 30.75 -28.12
C SER A 80 -6.87 29.96 -27.74
N CYS A 81 -6.71 28.73 -27.23
CA CYS A 81 -7.84 27.87 -26.87
C CYS A 81 -8.74 28.51 -25.81
N GLY A 82 -8.16 29.05 -24.74
CA GLY A 82 -8.87 29.81 -23.70
C GLY A 82 -9.96 29.05 -22.92
N GLN A 83 -10.13 27.75 -23.14
CA GLN A 83 -11.13 26.88 -22.52
C GLN A 83 -10.43 25.65 -21.93
N PRO A 84 -10.40 25.46 -20.59
CA PRO A 84 -9.58 24.42 -19.95
C PRO A 84 -10.13 23.00 -20.15
N ASP A 85 -11.40 22.88 -20.53
CA ASP A 85 -12.14 21.64 -20.80
C ASP A 85 -11.93 21.12 -22.23
N ALA A 86 -11.20 21.83 -23.08
CA ALA A 86 -10.88 21.45 -24.47
C ALA A 86 -9.82 20.32 -24.57
N PHE A 87 -9.93 19.29 -23.73
CA PHE A 87 -8.90 18.26 -23.52
C PHE A 87 -8.46 17.55 -24.81
N GLU A 88 -9.34 17.35 -25.80
CA GLU A 88 -8.94 16.72 -27.08
C GLU A 88 -7.92 17.57 -27.87
N LEU A 89 -8.05 18.91 -27.83
CA LEU A 89 -7.10 19.81 -28.50
C LEU A 89 -5.75 19.77 -27.78
N TYR A 90 -5.74 19.90 -26.45
CA TYR A 90 -4.52 19.83 -25.66
C TYR A 90 -3.85 18.45 -25.80
N GLU A 91 -4.61 17.35 -25.78
CA GLU A 91 -4.07 16.00 -26.00
C GLU A 91 -3.41 15.89 -27.38
N ALA A 92 -4.05 16.43 -28.43
CA ALA A 92 -3.46 16.45 -29.77
C ALA A 92 -2.20 17.34 -29.85
N CYS A 93 -2.16 18.47 -29.15
CA CYS A 93 -0.98 19.34 -29.05
C CYS A 93 0.18 18.64 -28.33
N PHE A 94 -0.02 18.15 -27.11
CA PHE A 94 1.03 17.49 -26.33
C PHE A 94 1.47 16.16 -26.95
N ALA A 95 0.56 15.38 -27.56
CA ALA A 95 0.94 14.17 -28.30
C ALA A 95 1.81 14.49 -29.51
N ALA A 96 1.52 15.56 -30.25
CA ALA A 96 2.34 15.98 -31.38
C ALA A 96 3.73 16.45 -30.93
N LEU A 97 3.80 17.34 -29.92
CA LEU A 97 5.05 17.87 -29.36
C LEU A 97 5.93 16.77 -28.76
N THR A 98 5.36 15.87 -27.97
CA THR A 98 6.07 14.73 -27.39
C THR A 98 6.63 13.85 -28.49
N LYS A 99 5.80 13.40 -29.44
CA LYS A 99 6.25 12.51 -30.52
C LYS A 99 7.34 13.18 -31.38
N SER A 100 7.23 14.47 -31.68
CA SER A 100 8.27 15.18 -32.44
C SER A 100 9.55 15.39 -31.63
N GLY A 101 9.47 15.79 -30.35
CA GLY A 101 10.64 15.97 -29.49
C GLY A 101 11.38 14.65 -29.22
N VAL A 102 10.64 13.57 -29.04
CA VAL A 102 11.16 12.19 -28.92
C VAL A 102 11.90 11.76 -30.20
N PHE A 103 11.33 12.02 -31.37
CA PHE A 103 11.93 11.68 -32.65
C PHE A 103 13.13 12.58 -33.00
N LEU A 104 13.13 13.83 -32.55
CA LEU A 104 14.16 14.85 -32.83
C LEU A 104 15.13 15.00 -31.66
N GLN A 105 16.07 14.06 -31.57
CA GLN A 105 17.04 14.02 -30.47
C GLN A 105 18.13 15.12 -30.50
N SER A 106 18.19 15.97 -31.54
CA SER A 106 19.17 17.06 -31.67
C SER A 106 18.97 18.17 -30.63
N GLN A 107 20.05 18.91 -30.35
CA GLN A 107 20.04 19.86 -29.24
C GLN A 107 19.14 21.07 -29.50
N GLU A 108 19.10 21.60 -30.73
CA GLU A 108 18.25 22.78 -31.03
C GLU A 108 16.77 22.43 -31.09
N ALA A 109 16.41 21.17 -31.38
CA ALA A 109 15.03 20.71 -31.32
C ALA A 109 14.51 20.67 -29.87
N LYS A 110 15.38 20.27 -28.92
CA LYS A 110 15.12 20.32 -27.48
C LYS A 110 15.07 21.75 -26.95
N GLU A 111 15.97 22.63 -27.39
CA GLU A 111 15.95 24.05 -27.03
C GLU A 111 14.67 24.75 -27.53
N LEU A 112 14.24 24.49 -28.77
CA LEU A 112 12.97 25.00 -29.29
C LEU A 112 11.75 24.44 -28.53
N LEU A 113 11.79 23.17 -28.10
CA LEU A 113 10.70 22.56 -27.33
C LEU A 113 10.61 23.13 -25.92
N LEU A 114 11.75 23.29 -25.24
CA LEU A 114 11.85 23.96 -23.93
C LEU A 114 11.38 25.41 -24.00
N ARG A 115 11.70 26.13 -25.08
CA ARG A 115 11.21 27.49 -25.31
C ARG A 115 9.69 27.54 -25.48
N LEU A 116 9.09 26.62 -26.24
CA LEU A 116 7.64 26.51 -26.35
C LEU A 116 7.01 26.24 -24.98
N LEU A 117 7.54 25.29 -24.21
CA LEU A 117 7.07 24.99 -22.85
C LEU A 117 7.14 26.21 -21.94
N THR A 118 8.22 26.99 -22.03
CA THR A 118 8.38 28.26 -21.30
C THR A 118 7.32 29.29 -21.72
N ASN A 119 6.99 29.37 -23.01
CA ASN A 119 5.97 30.28 -23.53
C ASN A 119 4.53 29.88 -23.11
N VAL A 120 4.25 28.59 -22.87
CA VAL A 120 2.91 28.10 -22.50
C VAL A 120 2.74 27.72 -21.02
N HIS A 121 3.73 27.98 -20.16
CA HIS A 121 3.75 27.47 -18.77
C HIS A 121 2.51 27.86 -17.95
N GLU A 122 2.03 29.10 -18.03
CA GLU A 122 0.80 29.54 -17.34
C GLU A 122 -0.43 28.69 -17.72
N VAL A 123 -0.52 28.27 -18.99
CA VAL A 123 -1.59 27.38 -19.47
C VAL A 123 -1.34 25.94 -19.05
N TYR A 124 -0.08 25.50 -19.03
CA TYR A 124 0.33 24.17 -18.57
C TYR A 124 -0.01 23.93 -17.09
N ASP A 125 0.25 24.92 -16.22
CA ASP A 125 -0.02 24.85 -14.78
C ASP A 125 -1.53 24.86 -14.49
N VAL A 126 -2.30 25.69 -15.19
CA VAL A 126 -3.77 25.66 -15.15
C VAL A 126 -4.31 24.32 -15.64
N LEU A 127 -3.73 23.74 -16.70
CA LEU A 127 -4.12 22.42 -17.21
C LEU A 127 -3.80 21.30 -16.23
N LEU A 128 -2.67 21.31 -15.51
CA LEU A 128 -2.38 20.33 -14.47
C LEU A 128 -3.46 20.35 -13.38
N SER A 129 -3.78 21.54 -12.85
CA SER A 129 -4.82 21.71 -11.82
C SER A 129 -6.20 21.26 -12.31
N CYS A 130 -6.54 21.57 -13.57
CA CYS A 130 -7.79 21.11 -14.17
C CYS A 130 -7.79 19.59 -14.37
N VAL A 131 -6.72 19.01 -14.92
CA VAL A 131 -6.59 17.57 -15.16
C VAL A 131 -6.78 16.77 -13.87
N GLU A 132 -6.14 17.16 -12.77
CA GLU A 132 -6.30 16.43 -11.51
C GLU A 132 -7.71 16.56 -10.92
N THR A 133 -8.35 17.73 -11.08
CA THR A 133 -9.73 17.96 -10.65
C THR A 133 -10.73 17.12 -11.48
N TYR A 134 -10.60 17.12 -12.81
CA TYR A 134 -11.49 16.38 -13.71
C TYR A 134 -11.29 14.85 -13.58
N GLU A 135 -10.05 14.38 -13.46
CA GLU A 135 -9.75 12.96 -13.27
C GLU A 135 -10.26 12.44 -11.91
N TRP A 136 -10.33 13.28 -10.87
CA TRP A 136 -10.94 12.95 -9.58
C TRP A 136 -12.48 12.90 -9.65
N VAL A 137 -13.11 13.85 -10.35
CA VAL A 137 -14.58 13.89 -10.54
C VAL A 137 -15.06 12.78 -11.48
N GLN A 138 -14.29 12.48 -12.51
CA GLN A 138 -14.59 11.48 -13.54
C GLN A 138 -13.29 10.83 -14.05
N PRO A 139 -12.89 9.68 -13.49
CA PRO A 139 -11.71 8.93 -13.96
C PRO A 139 -11.80 8.59 -15.45
N GLY A 140 -10.67 8.77 -16.16
CA GLY A 140 -10.54 8.65 -17.61
C GLY A 140 -11.03 9.85 -18.41
N SER A 141 -11.61 10.90 -17.78
CA SER A 141 -12.11 12.09 -18.51
C SER A 141 -11.00 12.89 -19.17
N THR A 142 -9.78 12.84 -18.64
CA THR A 142 -8.61 13.56 -19.18
C THR A 142 -7.87 12.80 -20.29
N GLY A 143 -8.35 11.59 -20.64
CA GLY A 143 -7.80 10.77 -21.72
C GLY A 143 -6.32 10.43 -21.49
N LEU A 144 -5.49 10.68 -22.49
CA LEU A 144 -4.03 10.53 -22.39
C LEU A 144 -3.31 11.87 -22.13
N LEU A 145 -4.04 12.97 -21.88
CA LEU A 145 -3.43 14.31 -21.74
C LEU A 145 -2.34 14.34 -20.65
N ARG A 146 -2.62 13.81 -19.45
CA ARG A 146 -1.64 13.73 -18.35
C ARG A 146 -0.39 12.94 -18.74
N LEU A 147 -0.57 11.86 -19.51
CA LEU A 147 0.54 11.04 -20.02
C LEU A 147 1.39 11.82 -21.03
N TRP A 148 0.79 12.54 -21.97
CA TRP A 148 1.52 13.33 -22.96
C TRP A 148 2.23 14.54 -22.34
N MET A 149 1.59 15.21 -21.37
CA MET A 149 2.21 16.27 -20.57
C MET A 149 3.42 15.76 -19.79
N LEU A 150 3.38 14.56 -19.21
CA LEU A 150 4.56 13.96 -18.58
C LEU A 150 5.64 13.62 -19.61
N GLN A 151 5.29 12.92 -20.68
CA GLN A 151 6.26 12.50 -21.71
C GLN A 151 7.00 13.66 -22.38
N ILE A 152 6.44 14.88 -22.43
CA ILE A 152 7.14 16.04 -23.01
C ILE A 152 8.38 16.43 -22.19
N ILE A 153 8.33 16.24 -20.86
CA ILE A 153 9.46 16.47 -19.95
C ILE A 153 10.57 15.46 -20.27
N PHE A 154 10.20 14.19 -20.47
CA PHE A 154 11.12 13.13 -20.89
C PHE A 154 11.65 13.32 -22.32
N ALA A 155 10.91 13.99 -23.22
CA ALA A 155 11.39 14.38 -24.54
C ALA A 155 12.48 15.47 -24.47
N CYS A 156 12.30 16.45 -23.58
CA CYS A 156 13.28 17.50 -23.34
C CYS A 156 14.56 16.98 -22.66
N PHE A 157 14.44 16.23 -21.56
CA PHE A 157 15.56 15.88 -20.68
C PHE A 157 16.07 14.44 -20.82
N GLY A 158 15.28 13.52 -21.38
CA GLY A 158 15.60 12.10 -21.51
C GLY A 158 15.23 11.22 -20.30
N PHE A 159 14.94 9.94 -20.53
CA PHE A 159 14.55 8.99 -19.49
C PHE A 159 15.64 8.64 -18.47
N GLU A 160 16.92 8.80 -18.83
CA GLU A 160 18.05 8.49 -17.94
C GLU A 160 18.42 9.64 -16.99
N SER A 161 18.00 10.89 -17.25
CA SER A 161 18.39 12.07 -16.46
C SER A 161 17.41 12.41 -15.33
N ILE A 162 16.15 12.00 -15.44
CA ILE A 162 15.13 12.20 -14.40
C ILE A 162 15.38 11.24 -13.23
N THR A 163 15.21 11.71 -12.01
CA THR A 163 15.57 11.02 -10.76
C THR A 163 14.45 11.15 -9.73
N GLY A 164 14.54 10.38 -8.64
CA GLY A 164 13.70 10.58 -7.46
C GLY A 164 13.72 12.03 -6.94
N LEU A 165 14.85 12.73 -7.03
CA LEU A 165 14.94 14.16 -6.66
C LEU A 165 14.12 15.04 -7.61
N HIS A 166 14.33 14.91 -8.92
CA HIS A 166 13.60 15.69 -9.93
C HIS A 166 12.07 15.42 -9.86
N LEU A 167 11.67 14.21 -9.46
CA LEU A 167 10.27 13.86 -9.21
C LEU A 167 9.71 14.54 -7.95
N MET A 168 10.49 14.66 -6.86
CA MET A 168 10.10 15.42 -5.67
C MET A 168 10.02 16.92 -5.96
N GLU A 169 10.95 17.48 -6.74
CA GLU A 169 10.92 18.88 -7.17
C GLU A 169 9.67 19.17 -8.03
N LEU A 170 9.28 18.24 -8.91
CA LEU A 170 8.07 18.34 -9.74
C LEU A 170 6.76 18.31 -8.92
N THR A 171 6.76 17.72 -7.72
CA THR A 171 5.57 17.60 -6.84
C THR A 171 5.63 18.47 -5.59
N ASP A 172 6.41 19.56 -5.61
CA ASP A 172 6.67 20.45 -4.46
C ASP A 172 6.98 19.71 -3.14
N ASN A 173 7.80 18.68 -3.26
CA ASN A 173 8.21 17.75 -2.21
C ASN A 173 7.08 16.91 -1.58
N ASP A 174 5.88 16.86 -2.17
CA ASP A 174 4.84 15.92 -1.75
C ASP A 174 5.16 14.49 -2.19
N VAL A 175 5.36 13.63 -1.19
CA VAL A 175 5.59 12.19 -1.34
C VAL A 175 4.34 11.47 -1.84
N ALA A 176 3.12 11.95 -1.51
CA ALA A 176 1.88 11.33 -1.98
C ALA A 176 1.69 11.58 -3.48
N GLY A 177 1.80 12.83 -3.94
CA GLY A 177 1.82 13.22 -5.35
C GLY A 177 2.88 12.47 -6.14
N ALA A 178 4.14 12.40 -5.66
CA ALA A 178 5.21 11.66 -6.33
C ALA A 178 4.87 10.16 -6.52
N VAL A 179 4.29 9.51 -5.51
CA VAL A 179 3.91 8.09 -5.58
C VAL A 179 2.66 7.87 -6.44
N SER A 180 1.67 8.77 -6.37
CA SER A 180 0.49 8.77 -7.23
C SER A 180 0.89 8.89 -8.71
N LEU A 181 1.80 9.80 -9.01
CA LEU A 181 2.32 10.03 -10.37
C LEU A 181 3.09 8.82 -10.91
N VAL A 182 3.90 8.17 -10.07
CA VAL A 182 4.54 6.89 -10.43
C VAL A 182 3.49 5.79 -10.64
N SER A 183 2.46 5.68 -9.80
CA SER A 183 1.41 4.68 -9.97
C SER A 183 0.69 4.83 -11.31
N PHE A 184 0.39 6.07 -11.69
CA PHE A 184 -0.17 6.41 -13.00
C PHE A 184 0.78 6.02 -14.14
N MET A 185 2.06 6.45 -14.08
CA MET A 185 3.04 6.16 -15.14
C MET A 185 3.29 4.66 -15.33
N VAL A 186 3.45 3.91 -14.25
CA VAL A 186 3.68 2.45 -14.28
C VAL A 186 2.39 1.69 -14.66
N GLY A 187 1.23 2.11 -14.17
CA GLY A 187 -0.05 1.43 -14.39
C GLY A 187 -0.75 1.75 -15.72
N CYS A 188 -0.29 2.77 -16.46
CA CYS A 188 -0.86 3.17 -17.75
C CYS A 188 -0.39 2.24 -18.88
N ALA A 189 -1.33 1.60 -19.59
CA ALA A 189 -1.04 0.68 -20.68
C ALA A 189 -0.46 1.36 -21.94
N ASP A 190 -0.77 2.64 -22.16
CA ASP A 190 -0.29 3.45 -23.29
C ASP A 190 1.06 4.14 -23.00
N ALA A 191 1.62 3.98 -21.79
CA ALA A 191 2.95 4.46 -21.45
C ALA A 191 4.04 3.61 -22.16
N PRO A 192 5.07 4.24 -22.76
CA PRO A 192 6.21 3.52 -23.30
C PRO A 192 7.01 2.85 -22.18
N PHE A 193 7.68 1.74 -22.50
CA PHE A 193 8.45 0.96 -21.52
C PHE A 193 9.48 1.81 -20.77
N GLU A 194 10.15 2.71 -21.47
CA GLU A 194 11.21 3.56 -20.93
C GLU A 194 10.67 4.58 -19.91
N LEU A 195 9.39 5.00 -20.03
CA LEU A 195 8.71 5.80 -19.01
C LEU A 195 8.38 4.97 -17.77
N GLN A 196 7.90 3.73 -17.95
CA GLN A 196 7.58 2.82 -16.86
C GLN A 196 8.84 2.37 -16.10
N ASP A 197 9.95 2.15 -16.81
CA ASP A 197 11.27 1.88 -16.24
C ASP A 197 11.83 3.09 -15.50
N ALA A 198 11.78 4.29 -16.08
CA ALA A 198 12.20 5.52 -15.41
C ALA A 198 11.36 5.81 -14.15
N ALA A 199 10.04 5.63 -14.21
CA ALA A 199 9.15 5.79 -13.06
C ALA A 199 9.45 4.75 -11.96
N GLY A 200 9.69 3.49 -12.34
CA GLY A 200 10.10 2.42 -11.41
C GLY A 200 11.45 2.72 -10.76
N ARG A 201 12.42 3.20 -11.53
CA ARG A 201 13.74 3.62 -11.05
C ARG A 201 13.66 4.82 -10.09
N CYS A 202 12.88 5.85 -10.42
CA CYS A 202 12.67 7.00 -9.54
C CYS A 202 12.05 6.57 -8.20
N LEU A 203 11.10 5.64 -8.20
CA LEU A 203 10.52 5.09 -6.97
C LEU A 203 11.53 4.30 -6.13
N VAL A 204 12.47 3.59 -6.75
CA VAL A 204 13.59 2.96 -6.02
C VAL A 204 14.47 4.04 -5.39
N GLU A 205 14.80 5.11 -6.12
CA GLU A 205 15.60 6.23 -5.63
C GLU A 205 14.94 6.94 -4.43
N LEU A 206 13.62 7.14 -4.46
CA LEU A 206 12.82 7.68 -3.33
C LEU A 206 12.95 6.85 -2.03
N THR A 207 13.34 5.57 -2.11
CA THR A 207 13.57 4.76 -0.89
C THR A 207 14.92 4.99 -0.21
N SER A 208 15.73 5.94 -0.70
CA SER A 208 17.10 6.19 -0.24
C SER A 208 17.35 7.65 0.18
N ALA A 209 18.17 7.86 1.21
CA ALA A 209 18.48 9.22 1.68
C ALA A 209 19.32 10.01 0.68
N ASP A 210 20.27 9.34 0.02
CA ASP A 210 21.22 9.93 -0.91
C ASP A 210 20.49 10.62 -2.09
N SER A 211 19.49 9.95 -2.68
CA SER A 211 18.70 10.47 -3.81
C SER A 211 17.59 11.45 -3.44
N VAL A 212 17.22 11.59 -2.16
CA VAL A 212 16.10 12.45 -1.72
C VAL A 212 16.58 13.69 -0.94
N PHE A 213 17.67 13.58 -0.17
CA PHE A 213 18.12 14.64 0.74
C PHE A 213 19.54 15.17 0.50
N MET A 214 20.35 14.50 -0.34
CA MET A 214 21.77 14.86 -0.52
C MET A 214 22.10 15.44 -1.91
N GLY A 215 21.10 15.96 -2.61
CA GLY A 215 21.26 16.62 -3.91
C GLY A 215 22.28 17.76 -3.87
N SER A 216 23.37 17.61 -4.62
CA SER A 216 24.45 18.59 -4.87
C SER A 216 25.24 19.15 -3.66
N CYS A 217 24.69 19.16 -2.43
CA CYS A 217 25.37 19.63 -1.22
C CYS A 217 26.49 18.71 -0.69
N ALA A 218 26.90 17.69 -1.46
CA ALA A 218 28.02 16.80 -1.13
C ALA A 218 29.42 17.41 -1.39
N GLN A 219 29.50 18.70 -1.75
CA GLN A 219 30.78 19.42 -1.87
C GLN A 219 31.20 20.02 -0.52
N GLU A 220 32.50 19.96 -0.24
CA GLU A 220 33.20 20.55 0.92
C GLU A 220 32.88 19.99 2.33
N GLY A 221 33.34 18.76 2.56
CA GLY A 221 34.28 18.50 3.68
C GLY A 221 33.78 18.61 5.13
N ALA A 222 32.47 18.72 5.37
CA ALA A 222 31.92 18.73 6.72
C ALA A 222 32.16 17.40 7.46
N ASP A 223 32.53 17.46 8.74
CA ASP A 223 32.52 16.30 9.64
C ASP A 223 31.08 15.82 9.83
N TRP A 224 30.76 14.63 9.31
CA TRP A 224 29.44 14.00 9.41
C TRP A 224 29.18 13.49 10.83
N GLN A 225 28.85 14.42 11.73
CA GLN A 225 28.61 14.14 13.15
C GLN A 225 27.41 13.19 13.34
N ASN A 226 27.49 12.32 14.36
CA ASN A 226 26.45 11.31 14.66
C ASN A 226 25.03 11.89 14.79
N GLU A 227 24.91 13.14 15.25
CA GLU A 227 23.65 13.86 15.38
C GLU A 227 23.00 14.18 14.02
N GLN A 228 23.80 14.53 13.00
CA GLN A 228 23.30 14.71 11.63
C GLN A 228 22.84 13.38 11.03
N ILE A 229 23.56 12.28 11.29
CA ILE A 229 23.16 10.93 10.88
C ILE A 229 21.84 10.52 11.54
N ALA A 230 21.65 10.82 12.83
CA ALA A 230 20.39 10.61 13.52
C ALA A 230 19.24 11.44 12.93
N LYS A 231 19.47 12.73 12.65
CA LYS A 231 18.51 13.63 12.02
C LYS A 231 18.08 13.15 10.61
N LEU A 232 19.05 12.79 9.77
CA LEU A 232 18.80 12.24 8.43
C LEU A 232 18.06 10.91 8.48
N THR A 233 18.40 10.02 9.44
CA THR A 233 17.64 8.78 9.69
C THR A 233 16.19 9.10 10.08
N GLY A 234 15.95 10.10 10.94
CA GLY A 234 14.61 10.55 11.31
C GLY A 234 13.82 11.22 10.17
N MET A 235 14.50 11.85 9.20
CA MET A 235 13.88 12.36 7.98
C MET A 235 13.53 11.23 7.01
N LEU A 236 14.46 10.32 6.73
CA LEU A 236 14.23 9.14 5.89
C LEU A 236 13.09 8.26 6.44
N ASN A 237 13.06 8.00 7.74
CA ASN A 237 12.00 7.18 8.34
C ASN A 237 10.61 7.82 8.16
N ARG A 238 10.48 9.15 8.26
CA ARG A 238 9.22 9.86 8.02
C ARG A 238 8.84 9.85 6.53
N HIS A 239 9.80 10.14 5.65
CA HIS A 239 9.59 10.08 4.19
C HIS A 239 9.15 8.68 3.76
N VAL A 240 9.86 7.61 4.17
CA VAL A 240 9.50 6.22 3.85
C VAL A 240 8.18 5.79 4.51
N ASN A 241 7.83 6.29 5.70
CA ASN A 241 6.49 6.07 6.26
C ASN A 241 5.39 6.68 5.38
N GLY A 242 5.59 7.89 4.85
CA GLY A 242 4.68 8.55 3.90
C GLY A 242 4.62 7.85 2.54
N LEU A 243 5.79 7.50 2.00
CA LEU A 243 5.94 6.71 0.77
C LEU A 243 5.11 5.42 0.85
N ILE A 244 5.20 4.70 1.97
CA ILE A 244 4.43 3.47 2.20
C ILE A 244 2.92 3.73 2.33
N LYS A 245 2.48 4.90 2.82
CA LYS A 245 1.05 5.28 2.77
C LYS A 245 0.63 5.38 1.30
N GLY A 246 1.36 6.16 0.49
CA GLY A 246 1.12 6.30 -0.95
C GLY A 246 1.15 4.98 -1.73
N LEU A 247 2.09 4.07 -1.42
CA LEU A 247 2.18 2.75 -2.08
C LEU A 247 0.90 1.90 -1.91
N ILE A 248 0.18 2.10 -0.80
CA ILE A 248 -1.06 1.39 -0.45
C ILE A 248 -2.29 2.18 -0.92
N GLU A 249 -2.23 3.51 -0.86
CA GLU A 249 -3.32 4.44 -1.16
C GLU A 249 -3.55 4.63 -2.67
N PHE A 250 -2.50 4.52 -3.47
CA PHE A 250 -2.55 4.63 -4.94
C PHE A 250 -2.36 3.27 -5.64
N ASP A 251 -2.58 2.15 -4.95
CA ASP A 251 -2.48 0.77 -5.47
C ASP A 251 -1.24 0.48 -6.34
N VAL A 252 -0.07 1.01 -5.94
CA VAL A 252 1.18 0.93 -6.71
C VAL A 252 1.60 -0.52 -6.95
N VAL A 253 1.32 -1.42 -6.02
CA VAL A 253 1.57 -2.86 -6.18
C VAL A 253 0.81 -3.45 -7.38
N GLU A 254 -0.41 -2.98 -7.62
CA GLU A 254 -1.26 -3.44 -8.72
C GLU A 254 -0.98 -2.69 -10.03
N ALA A 255 -0.46 -1.46 -9.95
CA ALA A 255 0.16 -0.78 -11.10
C ALA A 255 1.38 -1.56 -11.61
N PHE A 256 2.30 -1.97 -10.72
CA PHE A 256 3.42 -2.85 -11.07
C PHE A 256 2.95 -4.22 -11.59
N GLY A 257 1.91 -4.82 -10.99
CA GLY A 257 1.32 -6.07 -11.48
C GLY A 257 0.87 -5.97 -12.95
N ARG A 258 0.09 -4.92 -13.27
CA ARG A 258 -0.35 -4.63 -14.64
C ARG A 258 0.82 -4.38 -15.60
N CYS A 259 1.82 -3.58 -15.19
CA CYS A 259 3.03 -3.31 -15.98
C CYS A 259 3.83 -4.59 -16.29
N ILE A 260 3.96 -5.50 -15.32
CA ILE A 260 4.65 -6.79 -15.54
C ILE A 260 3.87 -7.66 -16.52
N CYS A 261 2.54 -7.72 -16.40
CA CYS A 261 1.69 -8.43 -17.36
C CYS A 261 1.70 -7.81 -18.77
N GLN A 262 1.84 -6.50 -18.90
CA GLN A 262 2.02 -5.81 -20.19
C GLN A 262 3.32 -6.25 -20.87
N HIS A 263 4.43 -6.33 -20.13
CA HIS A 263 5.76 -6.63 -20.68
C HIS A 263 6.15 -8.11 -20.66
N GLN A 264 5.25 -9.02 -20.26
CA GLN A 264 5.53 -10.47 -20.07
C GLN A 264 6.16 -11.18 -21.29
N MET A 265 5.96 -10.64 -22.51
CA MET A 265 6.54 -11.17 -23.76
C MET A 265 8.01 -10.76 -23.97
N SER A 266 8.55 -9.85 -23.15
CA SER A 266 9.95 -9.43 -23.14
C SER A 266 10.56 -9.68 -21.76
N HIS A 267 11.45 -10.67 -21.69
CA HIS A 267 12.14 -11.01 -20.44
C HIS A 267 12.97 -9.84 -19.89
N SER A 268 13.69 -9.10 -20.74
CA SER A 268 14.49 -7.95 -20.30
C SER A 268 13.65 -6.83 -19.68
N ASN A 269 12.47 -6.57 -20.25
CA ASN A 269 11.55 -5.53 -19.75
C ASN A 269 10.90 -5.98 -18.44
N THR A 270 10.42 -7.23 -18.41
CA THR A 270 9.89 -7.88 -17.21
C THR A 270 10.91 -7.85 -16.06
N ASP A 271 12.16 -8.23 -16.33
CA ASP A 271 13.24 -8.29 -15.35
C ASP A 271 13.58 -6.92 -14.74
N ALA A 272 13.49 -5.84 -15.53
CA ALA A 272 13.72 -4.48 -15.06
C ALA A 272 12.58 -4.01 -14.12
N ILE A 273 11.33 -4.12 -14.55
CA ILE A 273 10.16 -3.72 -13.76
C ILE A 273 10.03 -4.55 -12.46
N VAL A 274 10.25 -5.87 -12.54
CA VAL A 274 10.32 -6.76 -11.37
C VAL A 274 11.44 -6.33 -10.43
N LYS A 275 12.63 -5.99 -10.94
CA LYS A 275 13.76 -5.54 -10.12
C LYS A 275 13.47 -4.22 -9.41
N HIS A 276 12.82 -3.25 -10.06
CA HIS A 276 12.39 -2.00 -9.44
C HIS A 276 11.39 -2.26 -8.31
N PHE A 277 10.29 -2.96 -8.61
CA PHE A 277 9.27 -3.33 -7.64
C PHE A 277 9.86 -3.99 -6.39
N LEU A 278 10.67 -5.03 -6.57
CA LEU A 278 11.26 -5.78 -5.46
C LEU A 278 12.26 -4.94 -4.66
N THR A 279 12.99 -4.03 -5.30
CA THR A 279 13.95 -3.15 -4.60
C THR A 279 13.21 -2.10 -3.77
N THR A 280 12.18 -1.44 -4.32
CA THR A 280 11.31 -0.50 -3.60
C THR A 280 10.69 -1.18 -2.37
N ILE A 281 10.03 -2.32 -2.57
CA ILE A 281 9.39 -3.08 -1.49
C ILE A 281 10.42 -3.52 -0.43
N HIS A 282 11.61 -3.96 -0.85
CA HIS A 282 12.67 -4.35 0.08
C HIS A 282 13.16 -3.18 0.94
N ASN A 283 13.47 -2.04 0.33
CA ASN A 283 14.01 -0.86 1.02
C ASN A 283 12.95 -0.25 1.96
N CYS A 284 11.71 -0.10 1.49
CA CYS A 284 10.57 0.29 2.34
C CYS A 284 10.49 -0.56 3.61
N LEU A 285 10.67 -1.87 3.49
CA LEU A 285 10.58 -2.83 4.60
C LEU A 285 11.87 -2.98 5.43
N LEU A 286 12.96 -2.29 5.05
CA LEU A 286 14.18 -2.14 5.86
C LEU A 286 14.18 -0.85 6.70
N TYR A 287 13.79 0.28 6.11
CA TYR A 287 13.87 1.60 6.78
C TYR A 287 12.63 1.94 7.60
N CYS A 288 11.45 1.37 7.29
CA CYS A 288 10.21 1.68 7.98
C CYS A 288 10.09 1.03 9.39
N SER A 289 9.79 1.86 10.39
CA SER A 289 9.45 1.43 11.75
C SER A 289 7.98 0.99 11.91
N GLU A 290 7.05 1.76 11.35
CA GLU A 290 5.63 1.74 11.71
C GLU A 290 4.76 1.06 10.62
N ASN A 291 4.67 1.68 9.44
CA ASN A 291 3.82 1.25 8.32
C ASN A 291 4.23 -0.09 7.69
N GLN A 292 5.41 -0.63 8.02
CA GLN A 292 5.91 -1.94 7.58
C GLN A 292 4.94 -3.11 7.84
N LYS A 293 4.10 -3.02 8.89
CA LYS A 293 3.04 -4.00 9.16
C LYS A 293 1.86 -3.84 8.19
N LYS A 294 1.48 -2.60 7.87
CA LYS A 294 0.41 -2.25 6.91
C LYS A 294 0.81 -2.74 5.51
N LEU A 295 2.01 -2.41 5.04
CA LEU A 295 2.53 -2.85 3.73
C LEU A 295 2.61 -4.37 3.59
N ARG A 296 3.16 -5.07 4.60
CA ARG A 296 3.18 -6.54 4.61
C ARG A 296 1.77 -7.15 4.55
N GLN A 297 0.77 -6.51 5.16
CA GLN A 297 -0.61 -6.98 5.13
C GLN A 297 -1.27 -6.72 3.77
N HIS A 298 -1.07 -5.54 3.17
CA HIS A 298 -1.52 -5.23 1.81
C HIS A 298 -0.95 -6.23 0.79
N LEU A 299 0.38 -6.41 0.76
CA LEU A 299 1.09 -7.41 -0.06
C LEU A 299 0.64 -8.87 0.16
N ALA A 300 -0.09 -9.16 1.24
CA ALA A 300 -0.51 -10.51 1.61
C ALA A 300 -2.02 -10.73 1.68
N THR A 301 -2.84 -9.70 1.47
CA THR A 301 -4.31 -9.80 1.54
C THR A 301 -5.07 -8.92 0.54
N GLN A 302 -4.40 -8.01 -0.18
CA GLN A 302 -5.03 -7.06 -1.11
C GLN A 302 -4.51 -7.17 -2.56
N SER A 303 -3.25 -7.55 -2.78
CA SER A 303 -2.73 -7.88 -4.13
C SER A 303 -2.35 -9.36 -4.25
N THR A 304 -2.50 -9.92 -5.46
CA THR A 304 -2.13 -11.31 -5.79
C THR A 304 -0.72 -11.43 -6.39
N ILE A 305 0.02 -10.32 -6.56
CA ILE A 305 1.35 -10.27 -7.20
C ILE A 305 2.34 -11.36 -6.73
N VAL A 306 2.29 -11.74 -5.45
CA VAL A 306 3.14 -12.80 -4.88
C VAL A 306 2.78 -14.19 -5.43
N GLN A 307 1.49 -14.45 -5.65
CA GLN A 307 0.95 -15.74 -6.08
C GLN A 307 0.98 -15.90 -7.60
N ASP A 308 0.54 -14.87 -8.32
CA ASP A 308 0.24 -14.95 -9.75
C ASP A 308 1.40 -14.48 -10.63
N ILE A 309 2.32 -13.69 -10.09
CA ILE A 309 3.48 -13.15 -10.81
C ILE A 309 4.79 -13.66 -10.21
N MET A 310 5.08 -13.41 -8.94
CA MET A 310 6.40 -13.68 -8.35
C MET A 310 6.74 -15.17 -8.22
N ILE A 311 5.79 -16.02 -7.85
CA ILE A 311 6.03 -17.47 -7.77
C ILE A 311 6.26 -18.05 -9.19
N PRO A 312 5.40 -17.82 -10.20
CA PRO A 312 5.67 -18.20 -11.59
C PRO A 312 6.98 -17.64 -12.14
N TYR A 313 7.32 -16.39 -11.82
CA TYR A 313 8.58 -15.77 -12.23
C TYR A 313 9.81 -16.54 -11.71
N VAL A 314 9.81 -17.03 -10.47
CA VAL A 314 10.89 -17.92 -9.97
C VAL A 314 10.97 -19.22 -10.78
N HIS A 315 9.83 -19.85 -11.08
CA HIS A 315 9.83 -21.06 -11.90
C HIS A 315 10.32 -20.82 -13.33
N ASN A 316 10.14 -19.61 -13.87
CA ASN A 316 10.61 -19.23 -15.21
C ASN A 316 12.12 -18.94 -15.28
N ILE A 317 12.73 -18.34 -14.24
CA ILE A 317 14.17 -18.03 -14.23
C ILE A 317 15.06 -19.22 -13.79
N LEU A 318 14.49 -20.22 -13.11
CA LEU A 318 15.24 -21.40 -12.64
C LEU A 318 15.91 -22.20 -13.78
N PRO A 319 15.24 -22.51 -14.92
CA PRO A 319 15.87 -23.15 -16.08
C PRO A 319 17.13 -22.43 -16.58
N ALA A 320 17.06 -21.11 -16.77
CA ALA A 320 18.21 -20.32 -17.22
C ALA A 320 19.40 -20.42 -16.24
N LEU A 321 19.12 -20.39 -14.93
CA LEU A 321 20.14 -20.55 -13.89
C LEU A 321 20.72 -21.97 -13.81
N TYR A 322 19.97 -23.00 -14.21
CA TYR A 322 20.49 -24.36 -14.36
C TYR A 322 21.41 -24.47 -15.58
N ASP A 323 20.96 -23.98 -16.75
CA ASP A 323 21.67 -24.10 -18.03
C ASP A 323 23.02 -23.34 -18.04
N MET A 324 23.15 -22.28 -17.24
CA MET A 324 24.43 -21.57 -17.05
C MET A 324 25.53 -22.44 -16.41
N GLY A 325 25.20 -23.45 -15.60
CA GLY A 325 26.14 -24.34 -14.90
C GLY A 325 27.03 -23.68 -13.81
N ASN A 326 27.30 -22.38 -13.91
CA ASN A 326 27.97 -21.55 -12.92
C ASN A 326 27.43 -20.10 -12.98
N PRO A 327 26.19 -19.86 -12.51
CA PRO A 327 25.59 -18.52 -12.50
C PRO A 327 26.33 -17.60 -11.51
N SER A 328 26.98 -16.56 -12.03
CA SER A 328 27.67 -15.56 -11.21
C SER A 328 26.66 -14.63 -10.51
N PRO A 329 26.97 -14.12 -9.29
CA PRO A 329 26.13 -13.10 -8.64
C PRO A 329 25.97 -11.78 -9.41
N ALA A 330 26.74 -11.59 -10.49
CA ALA A 330 26.61 -10.44 -11.38
C ALA A 330 25.48 -10.58 -12.42
N VAL A 331 25.00 -11.80 -12.73
CA VAL A 331 23.99 -12.03 -13.77
C VAL A 331 22.58 -11.65 -13.27
N ILE A 332 21.68 -11.20 -14.16
CA ILE A 332 20.42 -10.54 -13.79
C ILE A 332 19.42 -11.51 -13.14
N GLU A 333 19.31 -12.74 -13.64
CA GLU A 333 18.43 -13.79 -13.11
C GLU A 333 18.81 -14.14 -11.66
N TRP A 334 20.11 -14.13 -11.34
CA TRP A 334 20.58 -14.31 -9.97
C TRP A 334 20.18 -13.13 -9.08
N GLN A 335 20.35 -11.88 -9.55
CA GLN A 335 19.95 -10.69 -8.81
C GLN A 335 18.44 -10.70 -8.54
N ASN A 336 17.63 -11.06 -9.54
CA ASN A 336 16.18 -11.07 -9.46
C ASN A 336 15.66 -12.24 -8.62
N LEU A 337 16.26 -13.43 -8.70
CA LEU A 337 16.01 -14.54 -7.76
C LEU A 337 16.31 -14.13 -6.32
N LYS A 338 17.46 -13.52 -6.07
CA LYS A 338 17.87 -13.02 -4.75
C LYS A 338 16.85 -11.99 -4.23
N SER A 339 16.47 -11.00 -5.01
CA SER A 339 15.47 -9.99 -4.64
C SER A 339 14.09 -10.60 -4.38
N THR A 340 13.69 -11.60 -5.17
CA THR A 340 12.43 -12.33 -4.98
C THR A 340 12.42 -13.11 -3.65
N LEU A 341 13.53 -13.80 -3.33
CA LEU A 341 13.72 -14.46 -2.04
C LEU A 341 13.75 -13.46 -0.87
N GLN A 342 14.33 -12.27 -1.05
CA GLN A 342 14.26 -11.19 -0.05
C GLN A 342 12.82 -10.81 0.26
N THR A 343 11.98 -10.59 -0.76
CA THR A 343 10.56 -10.26 -0.58
C THR A 343 9.76 -11.44 0.00
N PHE A 344 9.98 -12.68 -0.44
CA PHE A 344 9.38 -13.87 0.16
C PHE A 344 9.69 -14.01 1.66
N VAL A 345 10.92 -13.71 2.10
CA VAL A 345 11.26 -13.66 3.54
C VAL A 345 10.41 -12.63 4.27
N VAL A 346 10.13 -11.45 3.69
CA VAL A 346 9.34 -10.41 4.38
C VAL A 346 7.85 -10.74 4.41
N VAL A 347 7.23 -11.13 3.28
CA VAL A 347 5.77 -11.41 3.24
C VAL A 347 5.37 -12.66 4.01
N THR A 348 6.31 -13.58 4.27
CA THR A 348 6.09 -14.74 5.15
C THR A 348 6.37 -14.46 6.63
N PHE A 349 6.97 -13.31 6.99
CA PHE A 349 7.27 -12.97 8.38
C PHE A 349 6.00 -12.55 9.14
N ASN A 350 5.68 -13.30 10.20
CA ASN A 350 4.47 -13.17 11.04
C ASN A 350 3.10 -13.19 10.32
N ILE A 351 3.05 -13.33 8.99
CA ILE A 351 1.83 -13.50 8.20
C ILE A 351 1.76 -14.93 7.65
N ASN A 352 0.56 -15.51 7.71
CA ASN A 352 0.32 -16.92 7.42
C ASN A 352 -0.29 -17.22 6.04
N VAL A 353 -0.58 -16.20 5.21
CA VAL A 353 -1.34 -16.39 3.95
C VAL A 353 -0.56 -17.23 2.93
N PHE A 354 0.64 -16.79 2.55
CA PHE A 354 1.47 -17.51 1.57
C PHE A 354 2.26 -18.70 2.14
N ARG A 355 2.26 -18.89 3.48
CA ARG A 355 3.08 -19.95 4.12
C ARG A 355 2.73 -21.36 3.62
N PRO A 356 1.46 -21.78 3.46
CA PRO A 356 1.14 -23.10 2.92
C PRO A 356 1.63 -23.24 1.48
N GLN A 357 1.35 -22.26 0.62
CA GLN A 357 1.74 -22.28 -0.80
C GLN A 357 3.26 -22.45 -0.97
N LEU A 358 4.07 -21.63 -0.28
CA LEU A 358 5.54 -21.70 -0.37
C LEU A 358 6.17 -22.89 0.39
N ARG A 359 5.45 -23.50 1.34
CA ARG A 359 5.88 -24.70 2.08
C ARG A 359 5.58 -25.99 1.32
N ASP A 360 4.44 -26.02 0.64
CA ASP A 360 3.88 -27.20 -0.01
C ASP A 360 4.22 -27.22 -1.53
N SER A 361 4.82 -26.14 -2.05
CA SER A 361 5.48 -26.08 -3.37
C SER A 361 6.91 -26.63 -3.35
N ASP A 362 7.38 -27.10 -4.50
CA ASP A 362 8.75 -27.52 -4.75
C ASP A 362 9.74 -26.34 -4.96
N LEU A 363 9.27 -25.09 -5.04
CA LEU A 363 10.05 -23.88 -5.33
C LEU A 363 11.38 -23.81 -4.55
N ILE A 364 11.35 -24.04 -3.23
CA ILE A 364 12.57 -24.00 -2.41
C ILE A 364 13.52 -25.14 -2.77
N THR A 365 13.01 -26.34 -3.05
CA THR A 365 13.84 -27.46 -3.52
C THR A 365 14.38 -27.25 -4.93
N GLY A 366 13.69 -26.52 -5.81
CA GLY A 366 14.21 -26.09 -7.11
C GLY A 366 15.32 -25.05 -6.97
N VAL A 367 15.12 -24.03 -6.15
CA VAL A 367 16.13 -23.00 -5.84
C VAL A 367 17.39 -23.63 -5.21
N LEU A 368 17.24 -24.61 -4.32
CA LEU A 368 18.38 -25.32 -3.71
C LEU A 368 19.22 -26.12 -4.73
N GLN A 369 18.64 -26.52 -5.88
CA GLN A 369 19.35 -27.25 -6.94
C GLN A 369 20.14 -26.35 -7.90
N VAL A 370 20.03 -25.02 -7.81
CA VAL A 370 20.75 -24.11 -8.71
C VAL A 370 22.27 -24.25 -8.51
N PRO A 371 23.05 -24.47 -9.58
CA PRO A 371 24.50 -24.62 -9.47
C PRO A 371 25.16 -23.49 -8.67
N GLN A 372 26.01 -23.87 -7.72
CA GLN A 372 26.80 -22.98 -6.85
C GLN A 372 26.00 -22.00 -5.96
N ILE A 373 24.66 -21.98 -5.99
CA ILE A 373 23.83 -21.05 -5.19
C ILE A 373 24.12 -21.15 -3.69
N LEU A 374 24.38 -22.38 -3.24
CA LEU A 374 24.68 -22.75 -1.86
C LEU A 374 26.12 -22.44 -1.42
N THR A 375 26.98 -21.92 -2.29
CA THR A 375 28.29 -21.38 -1.88
C THR A 375 28.18 -19.95 -1.34
N HIS A 376 27.11 -19.23 -1.67
CA HIS A 376 26.95 -17.82 -1.34
C HIS A 376 26.16 -17.61 -0.04
N VAL A 377 26.87 -17.17 1.01
CA VAL A 377 26.34 -16.87 2.37
C VAL A 377 25.01 -16.10 2.37
N THR A 378 24.81 -15.16 1.44
CA THR A 378 23.57 -14.38 1.33
C THR A 378 22.38 -15.20 0.87
N MET A 379 22.57 -16.18 -0.03
CA MET A 379 21.47 -17.04 -0.50
C MET A 379 21.06 -18.02 0.59
N ILE A 380 22.04 -18.62 1.28
CA ILE A 380 21.81 -19.52 2.42
C ILE A 380 21.07 -18.77 3.55
N GLU A 381 21.42 -17.52 3.84
CA GLU A 381 20.71 -16.69 4.82
C GLU A 381 19.22 -16.52 4.47
N LEU A 382 18.90 -16.23 3.21
CA LEU A 382 17.53 -16.06 2.73
C LEU A 382 16.75 -17.37 2.80
N LEU A 383 17.35 -18.47 2.33
CA LEU A 383 16.75 -19.81 2.34
C LEU A 383 16.48 -20.30 3.76
N VAL A 384 17.40 -20.07 4.71
CA VAL A 384 17.19 -20.38 6.14
C VAL A 384 16.04 -19.54 6.71
N LYS A 385 16.02 -18.22 6.47
CA LYS A 385 14.96 -17.33 6.99
C LYS A 385 13.58 -17.69 6.42
N LEU A 386 13.49 -17.97 5.12
CA LEU A 386 12.26 -18.39 4.45
C LEU A 386 11.77 -19.73 4.98
N SER A 387 12.67 -20.73 5.08
CA SER A 387 12.35 -22.06 5.63
C SER A 387 11.82 -21.99 7.06
N VAL A 388 12.40 -21.14 7.92
CA VAL A 388 11.85 -20.90 9.27
C VAL A 388 10.48 -20.23 9.20
N ASN A 389 10.29 -19.20 8.37
CA ASN A 389 9.02 -18.47 8.31
C ASN A 389 7.84 -19.36 7.89
N ILE A 390 8.00 -20.20 6.87
CA ILE A 390 6.92 -21.07 6.36
C ILE A 390 6.65 -22.32 7.22
N ASP A 391 7.48 -22.58 8.22
CA ASP A 391 7.58 -23.84 8.97
C ASP A 391 7.81 -25.07 8.06
N PHE A 392 8.96 -25.09 7.39
CA PHE A 392 9.36 -26.17 6.47
C PHE A 392 9.35 -27.58 7.12
N VAL A 393 9.40 -27.68 8.45
CA VAL A 393 9.32 -28.96 9.20
C VAL A 393 7.94 -29.62 9.06
N SER A 394 6.92 -28.88 8.63
CA SER A 394 5.59 -29.38 8.28
C SER A 394 5.40 -29.66 6.78
N SER A 395 6.45 -29.60 5.96
CA SER A 395 6.40 -29.91 4.52
C SER A 395 6.75 -31.36 4.19
N SER A 396 6.34 -31.82 3.00
CA SER A 396 6.87 -33.01 2.31
C SER A 396 8.37 -32.89 1.99
N HIS A 397 8.86 -31.67 1.75
CA HIS A 397 10.23 -31.38 1.29
C HIS A 397 11.25 -31.23 2.44
N LYS A 398 10.81 -31.37 3.71
CA LYS A 398 11.57 -31.17 4.95
C LYS A 398 12.99 -31.72 4.89
N ASP A 399 13.13 -33.00 4.54
CA ASP A 399 14.41 -33.70 4.64
C ASP A 399 15.37 -33.36 3.50
N ALA A 400 14.86 -33.01 2.32
CA ALA A 400 15.68 -32.46 1.23
C ALA A 400 16.22 -31.06 1.59
N ILE A 401 15.34 -30.17 2.08
CA ILE A 401 15.70 -28.81 2.51
C ILE A 401 16.74 -28.86 3.64
N LEU A 402 16.51 -29.69 4.67
CA LEU A 402 17.42 -29.82 5.81
C LEU A 402 18.79 -30.36 5.38
N THR A 403 18.82 -31.43 4.59
CA THR A 403 20.08 -32.07 4.17
C THR A 403 20.93 -31.14 3.32
N GLN A 404 20.35 -30.45 2.33
CA GLN A 404 21.12 -29.55 1.46
C GLN A 404 21.60 -28.29 2.19
N LEU A 405 20.76 -27.66 3.03
CA LEU A 405 21.20 -26.51 3.84
C LEU A 405 22.28 -26.89 4.87
N GLN A 406 22.25 -28.12 5.41
CA GLN A 406 23.29 -28.59 6.33
C GLN A 406 24.60 -28.92 5.60
N SER A 407 24.55 -29.56 4.43
CA SER A 407 25.75 -29.84 3.61
C SER A 407 26.44 -28.53 3.20
N ALA A 408 25.68 -27.61 2.62
CA ALA A 408 26.14 -26.27 2.25
C ALA A 408 26.82 -25.54 3.42
N PHE A 409 26.23 -25.59 4.61
CA PHE A 409 26.83 -24.97 5.79
C PHE A 409 28.19 -25.57 6.17
N HIS A 410 28.37 -26.89 6.04
CA HIS A 410 29.64 -27.55 6.31
C HIS A 410 30.68 -27.37 5.19
N GLU A 411 30.24 -27.13 3.96
CA GLU A 411 31.10 -26.83 2.80
C GLU A 411 31.62 -25.38 2.79
N LEU A 412 30.94 -24.45 3.47
CA LEU A 412 31.46 -23.09 3.69
C LEU A 412 32.77 -23.10 4.48
N SER A 413 33.69 -22.19 4.12
CA SER A 413 34.87 -21.87 4.94
C SER A 413 34.48 -21.39 6.35
N PRO A 414 35.32 -21.59 7.40
CA PRO A 414 35.01 -21.18 8.76
C PRO A 414 34.60 -19.69 8.90
N ASP A 415 35.30 -18.79 8.20
CA ASP A 415 34.96 -17.36 8.20
C ASP A 415 33.55 -17.09 7.65
N ASN A 416 33.14 -17.85 6.63
CA ASN A 416 31.80 -17.74 6.04
C ASN A 416 30.73 -18.42 6.91
N GLN A 417 31.05 -19.51 7.60
CA GLN A 417 30.17 -20.11 8.62
C GLN A 417 29.90 -19.11 9.76
N ASP A 418 30.95 -18.45 10.28
CA ASP A 418 30.82 -17.45 11.34
C ASP A 418 30.22 -16.13 10.83
N ARG A 419 30.41 -15.77 9.56
CA ARG A 419 29.69 -14.66 8.90
C ARG A 419 28.19 -14.97 8.80
N LEU A 420 27.81 -16.20 8.40
CA LEU A 420 26.42 -16.64 8.31
C LEU A 420 25.75 -16.71 9.69
N LYS A 421 26.39 -17.35 10.67
CA LYS A 421 25.94 -17.36 12.08
C LYS A 421 25.74 -15.94 12.61
N ARG A 422 26.70 -15.02 12.40
CA ARG A 422 26.55 -13.60 12.77
C ARG A 422 25.40 -12.91 12.03
N ARG A 423 25.16 -13.22 10.76
CA ARG A 423 24.05 -12.65 9.95
C ARG A 423 22.66 -13.15 10.39
N LEU A 424 22.57 -14.40 10.87
CA LEU A 424 21.34 -15.00 11.38
C LEU A 424 21.03 -14.63 12.86
N THR A 425 22.05 -14.42 13.71
CA THR A 425 21.86 -14.26 15.17
C THR A 425 21.82 -12.82 15.67
N SER A 426 22.57 -11.89 15.05
CA SER A 426 22.67 -10.50 15.54
C SER A 426 21.40 -9.69 15.22
N GLU A 427 20.89 -8.99 16.24
CA GLU A 427 19.61 -8.27 16.25
C GLU A 427 19.75 -6.81 15.72
N GLN A 428 20.55 -6.62 14.66
CA GLN A 428 20.64 -5.34 13.96
C GLN A 428 19.30 -5.03 13.26
N ARG A 429 18.73 -3.83 13.49
CA ARG A 429 17.45 -3.38 12.89
C ARG A 429 17.44 -3.51 11.36
N MET A 430 18.56 -3.21 10.70
CA MET A 430 18.75 -3.26 9.24
C MET A 430 18.86 -4.68 8.64
N ARG A 431 18.04 -5.64 9.09
CA ARG A 431 18.10 -7.03 8.60
C ARG A 431 16.73 -7.67 8.44
N LEU A 432 16.59 -8.42 7.35
CA LEU A 432 15.39 -9.21 7.05
C LEU A 432 14.99 -10.13 8.22
N PRO A 433 13.74 -10.05 8.71
CA PRO A 433 13.30 -10.75 9.90
C PRO A 433 12.95 -12.22 9.64
N PHE A 434 12.92 -13.03 10.70
CA PHE A 434 12.39 -14.39 10.64
C PHE A 434 11.70 -14.81 11.95
N ALA A 435 10.75 -15.72 11.83
CA ALA A 435 9.83 -16.13 12.89
C ALA A 435 10.51 -17.02 13.94
N LYS A 436 11.26 -16.42 14.88
CA LYS A 436 11.83 -17.09 16.07
C LYS A 436 10.78 -17.86 16.92
N SER A 437 9.49 -17.58 16.71
CA SER A 437 8.33 -18.30 17.27
C SER A 437 8.13 -19.72 16.71
N ASN A 438 8.58 -20.01 15.49
CA ASN A 438 8.47 -21.31 14.83
C ASN A 438 9.54 -22.30 15.37
N LYS A 439 9.40 -22.67 16.65
CA LYS A 439 10.42 -23.40 17.43
C LYS A 439 10.91 -24.71 16.79
N LYS A 440 10.05 -25.45 16.08
CA LYS A 440 10.42 -26.70 15.40
C LYS A 440 11.47 -26.46 14.31
N SER A 441 11.21 -25.49 13.46
CA SER A 441 12.06 -25.13 12.32
C SER A 441 13.34 -24.43 12.76
N VAL A 442 13.28 -23.61 13.82
CA VAL A 442 14.48 -23.08 14.50
C VAL A 442 15.34 -24.21 15.09
N GLN A 443 14.73 -25.21 15.75
CA GLN A 443 15.46 -26.35 16.33
C GLN A 443 16.12 -27.23 15.24
N ALA A 444 15.44 -27.44 14.11
CA ALA A 444 15.96 -28.19 12.97
C ALA A 444 17.18 -27.52 12.32
N LEU A 445 17.22 -26.19 12.28
CA LEU A 445 18.32 -25.40 11.69
C LEU A 445 19.32 -24.88 12.74
N SER A 446 19.37 -25.50 13.92
CA SER A 446 20.24 -25.09 15.04
C SER A 446 21.74 -25.01 14.68
N PHE A 447 22.23 -25.82 13.74
CA PHE A 447 23.64 -25.82 13.32
C PHE A 447 24.14 -24.45 12.79
N CYS A 448 23.26 -23.64 12.20
CA CYS A 448 23.57 -22.28 11.72
C CYS A 448 22.91 -21.17 12.56
N LEU A 449 21.93 -21.51 13.42
CA LEU A 449 21.20 -20.56 14.28
C LEU A 449 21.75 -20.46 15.71
N ASP A 450 22.43 -21.48 16.25
CA ASP A 450 23.04 -21.43 17.57
C ASP A 450 24.48 -20.88 17.52
N ALA A 451 24.72 -19.79 18.25
CA ALA A 451 26.05 -19.17 18.40
C ALA A 451 27.02 -19.96 19.31
N SER A 452 26.68 -21.20 19.70
CA SER A 452 27.40 -21.99 20.69
C SER A 452 28.61 -22.75 20.12
N ALA A 453 29.59 -22.02 19.57
CA ALA A 453 30.85 -22.57 19.09
C ALA A 453 32.12 -21.88 19.65
N ASN A 454 31.97 -20.94 20.60
CA ASN A 454 33.09 -20.28 21.28
C ASN A 454 32.87 -20.22 22.81
N ILE A 455 33.34 -21.25 23.53
CA ILE A 455 33.27 -21.32 25.00
C ILE A 455 34.63 -20.93 25.59
N ALA A 456 34.87 -19.64 25.80
CA ALA A 456 35.92 -19.13 26.68
C ALA A 456 35.63 -17.67 27.13
N THR A 457 34.93 -17.51 28.27
CA THR A 457 34.72 -16.29 29.12
C THR A 457 33.28 -15.75 29.27
N GLN A 458 32.40 -16.45 30.01
CA GLN A 458 31.30 -15.74 30.74
C GLN A 458 30.67 -16.49 31.95
N THR A 459 31.50 -17.04 32.84
CA THR A 459 31.06 -17.72 34.08
C THR A 459 30.59 -16.74 35.18
N GLN A 460 29.59 -15.87 34.89
CA GLN A 460 29.04 -14.92 35.88
C GLN A 460 27.53 -14.65 35.83
N GLN A 461 26.80 -15.03 34.77
CA GLN A 461 25.39 -14.59 34.62
C GLN A 461 24.32 -15.43 35.36
N LYS A 462 24.58 -16.70 35.71
CA LYS A 462 23.57 -17.59 36.33
C LYS A 462 23.06 -17.13 37.72
N GLY A 463 23.76 -16.22 38.40
CA GLY A 463 23.37 -15.73 39.73
C GLY A 463 22.21 -14.71 39.76
N LYS A 464 21.91 -14.00 38.65
CA LYS A 464 21.04 -12.80 38.71
C LYS A 464 19.52 -13.10 38.69
N LYS A 465 19.05 -14.19 38.05
CA LYS A 465 17.61 -14.48 37.91
C LYS A 465 16.88 -14.78 39.24
N CYS A 466 17.53 -15.43 40.21
CA CYS A 466 16.91 -15.75 41.50
C CYS A 466 16.67 -14.52 42.41
N ARG A 467 17.41 -13.41 42.18
CA ARG A 467 17.39 -12.23 43.07
C ARG A 467 16.24 -11.25 42.74
N LYS A 468 15.85 -11.08 41.46
CA LYS A 468 14.73 -10.17 41.07
C LYS A 468 13.38 -10.58 41.68
N GLY A 469 13.11 -11.88 41.84
CA GLY A 469 11.82 -12.39 42.35
C GLY A 469 11.50 -12.00 43.80
N LYS A 470 12.51 -11.92 44.69
CA LYS A 470 12.31 -11.54 46.10
C LYS A 470 12.03 -10.04 46.26
N ASN A 471 12.74 -9.19 45.51
CA ASN A 471 12.58 -7.73 45.62
C ASN A 471 11.21 -7.24 45.15
N ARG A 472 10.61 -7.84 44.10
CA ARG A 472 9.26 -7.44 43.61
C ARG A 472 8.18 -7.62 44.68
N ARG A 473 8.29 -8.66 45.53
CA ARG A 473 7.35 -8.92 46.63
C ARG A 473 7.55 -7.99 47.84
N ALA A 474 8.74 -7.40 47.99
CA ALA A 474 9.03 -6.38 49.00
C ALA A 474 8.52 -4.98 48.57
N ARG A 475 8.79 -4.54 47.33
CA ARG A 475 8.27 -3.26 46.78
C ARG A 475 6.74 -3.17 46.93
N LYS A 476 6.00 -4.23 46.53
CA LYS A 476 4.53 -4.25 46.64
C LYS A 476 3.98 -4.22 48.08
N LYS A 477 4.78 -4.54 49.12
CA LYS A 477 4.39 -4.35 50.53
C LYS A 477 4.67 -2.94 51.08
N LYS A 478 5.65 -2.20 50.54
CA LYS A 478 5.87 -0.79 50.92
C LYS A 478 4.78 0.14 50.37
N LEU A 479 4.31 -0.10 49.14
CA LEU A 479 3.34 0.78 48.46
C LEU A 479 2.03 0.97 49.27
N PHE A 480 1.44 -0.13 49.73
CA PHE A 480 0.22 -0.11 50.55
C PHE A 480 0.38 0.49 51.96
N ALA A 481 1.62 0.64 52.45
CA ALA A 481 1.88 1.34 53.72
C ALA A 481 1.96 2.86 53.51
N MET A 482 2.56 3.31 52.41
CA MET A 482 2.81 4.72 52.11
C MET A 482 1.55 5.49 51.70
N GLN A 483 0.62 4.83 50.98
CA GLN A 483 -0.68 5.43 50.61
C GLN A 483 -1.58 5.78 51.82
N ARG A 484 -1.33 5.23 53.02
CA ARG A 484 -2.04 5.63 54.25
C ARG A 484 -1.39 6.81 54.99
N ALA A 485 -0.18 7.24 54.58
CA ALA A 485 0.52 8.38 55.17
C ALA A 485 0.28 9.69 54.39
N ASN A 486 0.33 9.64 53.06
CA ASN A 486 0.28 10.88 52.24
C ASN A 486 -1.04 11.66 52.33
N LYS A 487 -2.15 11.07 52.80
CA LYS A 487 -3.43 11.78 53.00
C LYS A 487 -3.41 12.77 54.19
N ALA A 488 -2.30 12.89 54.92
CA ALA A 488 -2.14 13.80 56.06
C ALA A 488 -1.18 14.99 55.82
N ALA A 489 -0.46 15.04 54.69
CA ALA A 489 0.66 15.97 54.47
C ALA A 489 0.43 17.07 53.42
N ALA A 490 -0.73 17.11 52.76
CA ALA A 490 -1.02 18.03 51.66
C ALA A 490 -1.33 19.48 52.13
N ARG A 491 -0.31 20.19 52.63
CA ARG A 491 -0.33 21.67 52.78
C ARG A 491 1.07 22.25 52.52
N ARG A 492 1.11 23.22 51.59
CA ARG A 492 2.27 24.00 51.10
C ARG A 492 3.12 23.32 50.00
N ALA A 493 3.50 24.17 49.05
CA ALA A 493 4.43 24.03 47.94
C ALA A 493 5.19 25.39 47.86
N PRO A 494 6.08 25.68 46.89
CA PRO A 494 6.71 24.81 45.86
C PRO A 494 8.26 24.82 45.96
N GLU A 495 8.95 24.15 45.02
CA GLU A 495 10.05 24.69 44.15
C GLU A 495 10.90 23.56 43.50
N GLU A 496 11.78 23.95 42.57
CA GLU A 496 12.26 23.23 41.39
C GLU A 496 13.48 22.30 41.62
N HIS A 497 13.62 21.24 40.79
CA HIS A 497 14.75 21.02 39.85
C HIS A 497 14.49 19.80 38.93
N ASP A 498 15.13 19.76 37.75
CA ASP A 498 15.16 18.63 36.79
C ASP A 498 15.72 17.32 37.37
N ASP A 499 15.31 16.19 36.77
CA ASP A 499 16.21 15.15 36.24
C ASP A 499 15.46 14.26 35.23
N GLU A 500 16.17 13.57 34.33
CA GLU A 500 15.61 12.74 33.24
C GLU A 500 15.03 11.39 33.75
N GLU A 501 13.83 10.98 33.30
CA GLU A 501 13.32 9.60 33.48
C GLU A 501 13.07 8.89 32.13
N ASP A 502 13.67 7.69 31.95
CA ASP A 502 13.37 6.77 30.85
C ASP A 502 11.95 6.18 31.00
N GLU A 503 10.98 6.60 30.18
CA GLU A 503 9.65 6.00 30.15
C GLU A 503 9.61 4.72 29.26
N ASP A 504 9.70 3.54 29.90
CA ASP A 504 9.11 2.29 29.38
C ASP A 504 7.57 2.42 29.48
N SER A 505 6.92 3.06 28.51
CA SER A 505 5.44 3.20 28.47
C SER A 505 4.76 1.96 27.85
N ASP A 506 3.79 1.39 28.58
CA ASP A 506 2.83 0.41 28.04
C ASP A 506 1.66 1.22 27.42
N GLU A 507 1.83 1.74 26.19
CA GLU A 507 0.81 2.52 25.47
C GLU A 507 -0.21 1.63 24.75
N ASP A 508 -1.40 1.51 25.36
CA ASP A 508 -2.67 1.24 24.66
C ASP A 508 -3.40 2.59 24.40
N ASP A 509 -4.14 2.68 23.29
CA ASP A 509 -5.09 3.75 22.93
C ASP A 509 -4.56 5.20 22.82
N ASP A 510 -3.60 5.42 21.91
CA ASP A 510 -3.35 6.74 21.32
C ASP A 510 -4.20 6.90 20.03
N VAL A 511 -5.16 7.83 20.05
CA VAL A 511 -6.10 8.08 18.93
C VAL A 511 -5.56 9.22 18.06
N PRO A 512 -5.29 9.01 16.76
CA PRO A 512 -4.87 10.10 15.88
C PRO A 512 -5.95 11.18 15.79
N ASP A 513 -5.60 12.41 16.17
CA ASP A 513 -6.49 13.56 16.18
C ASP A 513 -6.75 14.06 14.74
N LEU A 514 -7.60 13.32 14.03
CA LEU A 514 -8.04 13.63 12.68
C LEU A 514 -9.08 14.76 12.74
N VAL A 515 -8.58 15.99 12.77
CA VAL A 515 -9.38 17.22 12.61
C VAL A 515 -9.92 17.28 11.17
N ALA A 516 -10.99 16.52 10.92
CA ALA A 516 -11.66 16.45 9.63
C ALA A 516 -12.50 17.72 9.41
N GLU A 517 -11.99 18.63 8.58
CA GLU A 517 -12.73 19.81 8.13
C GLU A 517 -14.02 19.36 7.43
N GLY A 518 -15.18 19.73 7.99
CA GLY A 518 -16.50 19.37 7.46
C GLY A 518 -17.50 18.86 8.50
N ILE A 519 -17.08 18.46 9.70
CA ILE A 519 -18.00 18.13 10.79
C ILE A 519 -18.84 19.38 11.13
N PRO A 520 -20.19 19.32 11.18
CA PRO A 520 -21.01 20.44 11.60
C PRO A 520 -20.66 20.89 13.03
N GLU A 521 -20.39 22.18 13.25
CA GLU A 521 -19.91 22.72 14.55
C GLU A 521 -20.79 22.30 15.75
N LYS A 522 -22.11 22.18 15.52
CA LYS A 522 -23.10 21.80 16.54
C LYS A 522 -23.35 20.29 16.63
N GLY A 523 -22.63 19.48 15.86
CA GLY A 523 -22.76 18.02 15.82
C GLY A 523 -21.93 17.29 16.87
N VAL A 524 -20.99 17.99 17.53
CA VAL A 524 -20.06 17.42 18.52
C VAL A 524 -20.60 17.61 19.93
N CYS A 525 -20.46 16.58 20.77
CA CYS A 525 -20.88 16.58 22.16
C CYS A 525 -19.96 17.47 23.02
N GLU A 526 -20.51 18.50 23.67
CA GLU A 526 -19.74 19.44 24.49
C GLU A 526 -19.15 18.81 25.78
N LEU A 527 -19.45 17.54 26.09
CA LEU A 527 -18.88 16.77 27.22
C LEU A 527 -17.85 15.71 26.79
N SER A 528 -17.99 15.11 25.61
CA SER A 528 -17.15 13.96 25.19
C SER A 528 -16.29 14.21 23.95
N GLY A 529 -16.45 15.36 23.26
CA GLY A 529 -15.65 15.70 22.07
C GLY A 529 -15.95 14.86 20.81
N GLY A 530 -16.81 13.85 20.91
CA GLY A 530 -17.23 13.01 19.79
C GLY A 530 -18.53 13.48 19.13
N LEU A 531 -18.75 13.07 17.88
CA LEU A 531 -20.02 13.27 17.16
C LEU A 531 -21.20 12.66 17.92
N MET A 532 -22.29 13.41 18.11
CA MET A 532 -23.46 12.96 18.88
C MET A 532 -24.28 11.91 18.12
N VAL A 533 -24.86 10.95 18.85
CA VAL A 533 -25.75 9.90 18.32
C VAL A 533 -27.21 10.20 18.66
N ASP A 534 -27.47 10.68 19.88
CA ASP A 534 -28.77 11.20 20.34
C ASP A 534 -28.53 12.59 20.95
N PRO A 535 -28.46 13.66 20.13
CA PRO A 535 -28.15 15.00 20.60
C PRO A 535 -29.31 15.55 21.44
N VAL A 536 -29.01 15.91 22.68
CA VAL A 536 -29.95 16.52 23.63
C VAL A 536 -29.52 17.93 23.97
N GLN A 537 -30.50 18.85 23.97
CA GLN A 537 -30.30 20.22 24.42
C GLN A 537 -30.79 20.40 25.86
N THR A 538 -29.92 20.92 26.70
CA THR A 538 -30.27 21.34 28.07
C THR A 538 -31.10 22.63 28.07
N PRO A 539 -31.83 22.96 29.15
CA PRO A 539 -32.54 24.24 29.29
C PRO A 539 -31.64 25.48 29.13
N ASP A 540 -30.35 25.33 29.45
CA ASP A 540 -29.34 26.39 29.32
C ASP A 540 -28.83 26.57 27.87
N GLY A 541 -29.22 25.68 26.95
CA GLY A 541 -28.90 25.75 25.51
C GLY A 541 -27.77 24.83 25.03
N HIS A 542 -26.98 24.25 25.94
CA HIS A 542 -25.85 23.36 25.63
C HIS A 542 -26.30 21.99 25.08
N LEU A 543 -25.52 21.46 24.14
CA LEU A 543 -25.74 20.20 23.42
C LEU A 543 -24.80 19.08 23.89
N PHE A 544 -25.37 17.92 24.20
CA PHE A 544 -24.65 16.72 24.61
C PHE A 544 -25.22 15.49 23.93
N ASP A 545 -24.44 14.42 23.80
CA ASP A 545 -25.01 13.10 23.55
C ASP A 545 -25.76 12.61 24.79
N ARG A 546 -26.98 12.06 24.61
CA ARG A 546 -27.82 11.62 25.72
C ARG A 546 -27.10 10.62 26.63
N ALA A 547 -26.35 9.66 26.09
CA ALA A 547 -25.71 8.64 26.91
C ALA A 547 -24.59 9.22 27.79
N ALA A 548 -23.84 10.19 27.27
CA ALA A 548 -22.82 10.91 28.04
C ALA A 548 -23.45 11.76 29.16
N LEU A 549 -24.52 12.50 28.85
CA LEU A 549 -25.23 13.31 29.85
C LEU A 549 -25.96 12.44 30.89
N GLU A 550 -26.47 11.27 30.50
CA GLU A 550 -27.11 10.30 31.40
C GLU A 550 -26.15 9.72 32.44
N ASP A 551 -24.86 9.52 32.11
CA ASP A 551 -23.87 9.07 33.09
C ASP A 551 -23.33 10.21 33.96
N TRP A 552 -23.23 11.44 33.41
CA TRP A 552 -22.84 12.60 34.21
C TRP A 552 -23.90 12.95 35.28
N VAL A 553 -25.17 13.12 34.87
CA VAL A 553 -26.27 13.50 35.77
C VAL A 553 -26.55 12.41 36.83
N ARG A 554 -26.19 11.16 36.55
CA ARG A 554 -26.23 10.02 37.50
C ARG A 554 -25.23 10.16 38.67
N HIS A 555 -24.15 10.92 38.49
CA HIS A 555 -23.12 11.13 39.50
C HIS A 555 -23.19 12.51 40.15
N GLU A 556 -23.21 13.59 39.35
CA GLU A 556 -23.08 14.98 39.84
C GLU A 556 -24.36 15.81 39.74
N ALA A 557 -25.47 15.25 39.20
CA ALA A 557 -26.81 15.85 39.17
C ALA A 557 -26.91 17.30 38.64
N THR A 558 -25.97 17.70 37.78
CA THR A 558 -25.76 19.08 37.32
C THR A 558 -25.43 19.12 35.83
N ASN A 559 -25.60 20.27 35.19
CA ASN A 559 -25.10 20.54 33.85
C ASN A 559 -23.55 20.55 33.89
N PRO A 560 -22.85 19.76 33.05
CA PRO A 560 -21.38 19.68 33.06
C PRO A 560 -20.66 21.02 32.86
N ILE A 561 -21.29 21.98 32.17
CA ILE A 561 -20.66 23.24 31.75
C ILE A 561 -21.07 24.41 32.64
N THR A 562 -22.38 24.56 32.91
CA THR A 562 -22.91 25.69 33.70
C THR A 562 -22.97 25.41 35.20
N GLY A 563 -22.84 24.14 35.62
CA GLY A 563 -22.99 23.72 37.01
C GLY A 563 -24.41 23.87 37.59
N THR A 564 -25.41 24.18 36.76
CA THR A 564 -26.82 24.30 37.19
C THR A 564 -27.39 22.93 37.59
N PRO A 565 -28.26 22.83 38.60
CA PRO A 565 -28.94 21.57 38.92
C PRO A 565 -29.79 21.09 37.75
N LEU A 566 -29.51 19.89 37.24
CA LEU A 566 -30.06 19.39 35.97
C LEU A 566 -30.61 17.97 36.15
N THR A 567 -31.81 17.73 35.63
CA THR A 567 -32.38 16.39 35.48
C THR A 567 -32.63 16.08 34.01
N ILE A 568 -32.44 14.82 33.63
CA ILE A 568 -32.51 14.37 32.23
C ILE A 568 -33.91 14.63 31.62
N SER A 569 -34.96 14.58 32.45
CA SER A 569 -36.34 14.95 32.10
C SER A 569 -36.56 16.42 31.73
N GLN A 570 -35.56 17.29 31.89
CA GLN A 570 -35.59 18.70 31.45
C GLN A 570 -34.84 18.91 30.13
N CYS A 571 -34.20 17.88 29.58
CA CYS A 571 -33.42 17.97 28.34
C CYS A 571 -34.29 17.56 27.13
N ASN A 572 -34.36 18.44 26.12
CA ASN A 572 -35.12 18.18 24.89
C ASN A 572 -34.25 17.45 23.86
N ALA A 573 -34.85 16.66 22.97
CA ALA A 573 -34.14 16.11 21.82
C ALA A 573 -33.89 17.21 20.78
N ALA A 574 -32.64 17.38 20.33
CA ALA A 574 -32.24 18.39 19.36
C ALA A 574 -32.38 17.83 17.93
N VAL A 575 -33.64 17.65 17.48
CA VAL A 575 -33.96 16.98 16.21
C VAL A 575 -33.26 17.64 15.02
N ASP A 576 -33.27 18.98 14.95
CA ASP A 576 -32.60 19.76 13.89
C ASP A 576 -31.08 19.45 13.80
N VAL A 577 -30.43 19.23 14.95
CA VAL A 577 -29.02 18.84 15.04
C VAL A 577 -28.84 17.39 14.61
N GLN A 578 -29.77 16.50 15.00
CA GLN A 578 -29.76 15.10 14.59
C GLN A 578 -29.94 14.93 13.07
N GLU A 579 -30.78 15.74 12.43
CA GLU A 579 -30.92 15.77 10.98
C GLU A 579 -29.65 16.30 10.29
N SER A 580 -29.00 17.34 10.84
CA SER A 580 -27.73 17.84 10.32
C SER A 580 -26.59 16.80 10.41
N ILE A 581 -26.46 16.10 11.55
CA ILE A 581 -25.51 14.99 11.73
C ILE A 581 -25.81 13.87 10.73
N ARG A 582 -27.08 13.50 10.56
CA ARG A 582 -27.51 12.44 9.65
C ARG A 582 -27.24 12.79 8.17
N GLY A 583 -27.41 14.06 7.80
CA GLY A 583 -27.06 14.56 6.46
C GLY A 583 -25.56 14.40 6.18
N TYR A 584 -24.71 14.84 7.11
CA TYR A 584 -23.26 14.66 7.04
C TYR A 584 -22.86 13.18 6.94
N GLN A 585 -23.42 12.31 7.79
CA GLN A 585 -23.18 10.86 7.75
C GLN A 585 -23.58 10.23 6.40
N MET A 586 -24.70 10.65 5.81
CA MET A 586 -25.17 10.12 4.53
C MET A 586 -24.33 10.62 3.34
N GLN A 587 -23.80 11.85 3.42
CA GLN A 587 -22.82 12.38 2.46
C GLN A 587 -21.49 11.61 2.52
N MET A 588 -21.01 11.27 3.73
CA MET A 588 -19.81 10.42 3.91
C MET A 588 -20.02 9.00 3.39
N LEU A 589 -21.21 8.41 3.57
CA LEU A 589 -21.55 7.09 3.01
C LEU A 589 -21.58 7.13 1.47
N SER A 590 -22.17 8.17 0.87
CA SER A 590 -22.22 8.33 -0.59
C SER A 590 -20.84 8.49 -1.24
N ALA A 591 -19.82 8.90 -0.49
CA ALA A 591 -18.44 9.01 -0.95
C ALA A 591 -17.67 7.65 -0.95
N CYS A 592 -18.31 6.56 -0.50
CA CYS A 592 -17.69 5.23 -0.37
C CYS A 592 -18.30 4.14 -1.25
N GLU A 593 -19.30 4.45 -2.10
CA GLU A 593 -19.99 3.45 -2.93
C GLU A 593 -19.79 3.69 -4.44
N ILE A 594 -18.75 3.04 -5.00
CA ILE A 594 -18.62 2.75 -6.43
C ILE A 594 -18.06 1.32 -6.59
N ALA A 595 -18.65 0.38 -7.34
CA ALA A 595 -20.06 0.15 -7.67
C ALA A 595 -20.19 -1.33 -8.10
N PRO A 596 -21.18 -2.10 -7.61
CA PRO A 596 -21.60 -3.35 -8.22
C PRO A 596 -22.93 -3.17 -8.99
N GLU A 597 -22.99 -3.58 -10.27
CA GLU A 597 -24.22 -3.94 -11.01
C GLU A 597 -23.84 -4.20 -12.49
N VAL A 598 -24.02 -5.43 -12.97
CA VAL A 598 -24.71 -5.83 -14.22
C VAL A 598 -24.71 -7.37 -14.24
N PHE A 599 -25.84 -8.01 -13.94
CA PHE A 599 -26.25 -9.28 -14.57
C PHE A 599 -27.70 -9.64 -14.17
N GLU A 600 -28.63 -9.48 -15.12
CA GLU A 600 -30.00 -10.00 -15.03
C GLU A 600 -30.21 -11.17 -16.02
N PRO A 601 -31.23 -12.04 -15.83
CA PRO A 601 -31.11 -13.45 -16.19
C PRO A 601 -32.05 -13.94 -17.31
N GLU A 602 -31.86 -15.17 -17.77
CA GLU A 602 -32.99 -16.06 -18.08
C GLU A 602 -32.64 -17.56 -17.92
N ALA A 603 -33.65 -18.44 -17.97
CA ALA A 603 -33.60 -19.76 -17.32
C ALA A 603 -33.94 -20.96 -18.22
N GLN A 604 -33.63 -22.18 -17.75
CA GLN A 604 -34.39 -23.39 -18.11
C GLN A 604 -34.27 -24.55 -17.07
N ARG A 605 -35.17 -25.54 -17.20
CA ARG A 605 -35.56 -26.54 -16.18
C ARG A 605 -34.85 -27.88 -16.44
N GLY A 606 -34.30 -28.60 -15.46
CA GLY A 606 -34.99 -29.54 -14.54
C GLY A 606 -34.85 -31.02 -15.04
N PRO A 607 -35.29 -32.08 -14.32
CA PRO A 607 -35.85 -32.17 -12.96
C PRO A 607 -35.10 -33.18 -12.02
N SER A 608 -35.68 -33.50 -10.85
CA SER A 608 -35.13 -34.36 -9.77
C SER A 608 -35.68 -35.81 -9.75
N LEU A 609 -35.04 -36.75 -9.03
CA LEU A 609 -35.56 -38.11 -8.81
C LEU A 609 -35.08 -38.82 -7.50
N LEU A 610 -36.00 -39.03 -6.55
CA LEU A 610 -35.99 -39.96 -5.37
C LEU A 610 -34.85 -39.85 -4.29
N GLY A 611 -35.07 -40.17 -3.00
CA GLY A 611 -36.34 -40.44 -2.30
C GLY A 611 -36.21 -40.97 -0.83
N THR A 612 -37.08 -40.47 0.06
CA THR A 612 -37.65 -41.10 1.30
C THR A 612 -36.80 -41.69 2.46
N LEU A 613 -37.06 -41.16 3.68
CA LEU A 613 -36.85 -41.71 5.05
C LEU A 613 -37.87 -42.86 5.38
N PRO A 614 -37.86 -43.61 6.54
CA PRO A 614 -37.29 -43.35 7.90
C PRO A 614 -36.60 -44.62 8.56
N SER A 615 -36.51 -44.96 9.87
CA SER A 615 -36.95 -44.44 11.20
C SER A 615 -36.16 -45.05 12.41
N LEU A 616 -35.91 -44.23 13.45
CA LEU A 616 -35.81 -44.48 14.93
C LEU A 616 -35.32 -45.82 15.58
N SER A 617 -34.35 -45.70 16.51
CA SER A 617 -34.41 -46.18 17.92
C SER A 617 -33.24 -45.61 18.77
N ALA A 618 -33.25 -45.75 20.11
CA ALA A 618 -32.35 -45.10 21.10
C ALA A 618 -32.12 -46.01 22.34
N PRO A 619 -31.37 -45.65 23.44
CA PRO A 619 -30.67 -44.39 23.80
C PRO A 619 -29.25 -44.55 24.46
N GLU A 620 -28.72 -43.45 25.04
CA GLU A 620 -27.60 -43.32 26.05
C GLU A 620 -26.17 -43.79 25.67
N GLN A 621 -25.05 -43.07 25.93
CA GLN A 621 -24.60 -42.31 27.12
C GLN A 621 -23.68 -41.10 26.75
N LYS A 622 -23.26 -40.29 27.74
CA LYS A 622 -22.47 -39.04 27.54
C LYS A 622 -21.01 -39.11 28.03
N PRO A 623 -20.02 -38.84 27.15
CA PRO A 623 -18.72 -38.27 27.54
C PRO A 623 -18.63 -36.77 27.23
N LYS A 624 -17.83 -36.01 28.01
CA LYS A 624 -17.59 -34.58 27.79
C LYS A 624 -16.75 -34.37 26.52
N LYS A 625 -17.28 -33.66 25.51
CA LYS A 625 -16.50 -33.29 24.31
C LYS A 625 -15.82 -31.92 24.47
N GLU A 626 -14.53 -31.90 24.22
CA GLU A 626 -13.71 -30.71 24.02
C GLU A 626 -14.14 -29.99 22.72
N LYS A 627 -14.16 -28.66 22.71
CA LYS A 627 -14.70 -27.88 21.58
C LYS A 627 -13.62 -27.67 20.50
N SER A 628 -13.62 -28.50 19.47
CA SER A 628 -12.86 -28.24 18.25
C SER A 628 -13.34 -26.93 17.59
N LYS A 629 -12.39 -26.07 17.20
CA LYS A 629 -12.69 -24.87 16.41
C LYS A 629 -12.81 -25.27 14.94
N ILE A 630 -13.99 -25.09 14.36
CA ILE A 630 -14.21 -25.28 12.92
C ILE A 630 -13.46 -24.17 12.18
N ARG A 631 -12.64 -24.53 11.18
CA ARG A 631 -11.93 -23.60 10.30
C ARG A 631 -12.67 -23.53 8.98
N ILE A 632 -13.21 -22.36 8.66
CA ILE A 632 -13.94 -22.08 7.42
C ILE A 632 -12.93 -21.82 6.30
N THR A 633 -13.18 -22.37 5.11
CA THR A 633 -12.38 -22.20 3.88
C THR A 633 -13.17 -21.46 2.81
N SER A 634 -12.50 -20.72 1.93
CA SER A 634 -13.13 -19.78 0.97
C SER A 634 -14.24 -20.39 0.11
N ARG A 635 -14.08 -21.64 -0.37
CA ARG A 635 -15.11 -22.35 -1.16
C ARG A 635 -16.49 -22.39 -0.48
N SER A 636 -16.56 -22.50 0.84
CA SER A 636 -17.83 -22.59 1.58
C SER A 636 -18.65 -21.29 1.62
N VAL A 637 -18.13 -20.18 1.07
CA VAL A 637 -18.84 -18.89 0.94
C VAL A 637 -19.68 -18.82 -0.34
N ILE A 638 -19.35 -19.63 -1.36
CA ILE A 638 -20.01 -19.57 -2.68
C ILE A 638 -21.41 -20.21 -2.59
N ASP A 639 -21.49 -21.50 -2.24
CA ASP A 639 -22.74 -22.26 -2.21
C ASP A 639 -23.63 -22.05 -0.96
N CYS A 640 -23.33 -21.06 -0.10
CA CYS A 640 -24.07 -20.90 1.15
C CYS A 640 -25.44 -20.22 0.94
N PRO A 641 -26.57 -20.83 1.36
CA PRO A 641 -27.89 -20.19 1.30
C PRO A 641 -27.94 -18.83 2.02
N GLU A 642 -28.72 -17.91 1.44
CA GLU A 642 -28.84 -16.53 1.88
C GLU A 642 -29.30 -16.39 3.35
N GLU A 643 -30.22 -17.25 3.82
CA GLU A 643 -30.64 -17.35 5.23
C GLU A 643 -29.48 -17.45 6.25
N MET A 644 -28.31 -17.94 5.81
CA MET A 644 -27.14 -18.22 6.64
C MET A 644 -26.03 -17.16 6.49
N ARG A 645 -26.25 -16.13 5.66
CA ARG A 645 -25.38 -14.98 5.48
C ARG A 645 -25.79 -13.83 6.41
N CYS A 646 -24.81 -13.04 6.83
CA CYS A 646 -25.03 -11.81 7.58
C CYS A 646 -25.64 -10.75 6.66
N ALA A 647 -26.76 -10.15 7.06
CA ALA A 647 -27.45 -9.14 6.24
C ALA A 647 -26.65 -7.84 6.01
N VAL A 648 -25.51 -7.63 6.68
CA VAL A 648 -24.63 -6.44 6.46
C VAL A 648 -23.46 -6.72 5.51
N ASP A 649 -22.80 -7.87 5.61
CA ASP A 649 -21.52 -8.11 4.93
C ASP A 649 -21.51 -9.32 3.99
N GLY A 650 -22.67 -9.95 3.78
CA GLY A 650 -22.90 -11.08 2.88
C GLY A 650 -22.19 -12.39 3.28
N LYS A 651 -21.48 -12.42 4.42
CA LYS A 651 -20.61 -13.54 4.81
C LYS A 651 -21.33 -14.52 5.73
N VAL A 652 -20.90 -15.78 5.69
CA VAL A 652 -21.47 -16.88 6.49
C VAL A 652 -21.29 -16.61 7.99
N MET A 653 -22.38 -16.56 8.75
CA MET A 653 -22.34 -16.13 10.16
C MET A 653 -21.69 -17.17 11.09
N VAL A 654 -20.77 -16.73 11.95
CA VAL A 654 -20.15 -17.56 12.98
C VAL A 654 -20.89 -17.41 14.32
N ASN A 655 -21.44 -16.24 14.59
CA ASN A 655 -22.19 -15.84 15.77
C ASN A 655 -23.46 -15.08 15.32
N PRO A 656 -24.46 -15.77 14.72
CA PRO A 656 -25.70 -15.13 14.33
C PRO A 656 -26.43 -14.55 15.55
N VAL A 657 -26.78 -13.27 15.47
CA VAL A 657 -27.69 -12.55 16.37
C VAL A 657 -28.89 -12.07 15.58
N ARG A 658 -30.07 -12.05 16.19
CA ARG A 658 -31.34 -11.67 15.56
C ARG A 658 -31.90 -10.41 16.21
N SER A 659 -32.24 -9.40 15.41
CA SER A 659 -32.87 -8.17 15.90
C SER A 659 -34.37 -8.40 16.21
N PRO A 660 -35.04 -7.48 16.93
CA PRO A 660 -36.49 -7.52 17.12
C PRO A 660 -37.28 -7.50 15.80
N ALA A 661 -36.76 -6.82 14.77
CA ALA A 661 -37.29 -6.84 13.40
C ALA A 661 -37.08 -8.19 12.65
N GLY A 662 -36.48 -9.19 13.30
CA GLY A 662 -36.33 -10.54 12.77
C GLY A 662 -35.12 -10.77 11.86
N LEU A 663 -34.40 -9.73 11.44
CA LEU A 663 -33.18 -9.82 10.63
C LEU A 663 -32.03 -10.48 11.39
N VAL A 664 -31.08 -11.09 10.67
CA VAL A 664 -29.96 -11.86 11.27
C VAL A 664 -28.61 -11.33 10.81
N PHE A 665 -27.70 -11.16 11.76
CA PHE A 665 -26.39 -10.54 11.57
C PHE A 665 -25.27 -11.34 12.25
N GLU A 666 -24.03 -11.25 11.77
CA GLU A 666 -22.86 -11.65 12.55
C GLU A 666 -22.65 -10.65 13.69
N GLN A 667 -22.60 -11.14 14.93
CA GLN A 667 -22.46 -10.31 16.14
C GLN A 667 -21.30 -9.30 16.06
N LYS A 668 -20.17 -9.68 15.46
CA LYS A 668 -19.02 -8.79 15.29
C LYS A 668 -19.23 -7.70 14.23
N THR A 669 -19.92 -8.02 13.15
CA THR A 669 -20.23 -7.08 12.07
C THR A 669 -21.27 -6.08 12.55
N LEU A 670 -22.31 -6.54 13.23
CA LEU A 670 -23.32 -5.67 13.84
C LEU A 670 -22.73 -4.77 14.93
N LYS A 671 -21.80 -5.26 15.77
CA LYS A 671 -21.12 -4.39 16.74
C LYS A 671 -20.32 -3.29 16.03
N ARG A 672 -19.51 -3.63 15.02
CA ARG A 672 -18.74 -2.62 14.25
C ARG A 672 -19.64 -1.59 13.57
N TRP A 673 -20.79 -2.01 13.06
CA TRP A 673 -21.79 -1.08 12.53
C TRP A 673 -22.27 -0.13 13.62
N MET A 674 -22.59 -0.62 14.83
CA MET A 674 -23.01 0.23 15.94
C MET A 674 -21.89 1.13 16.46
N ASP A 675 -20.64 0.65 16.44
CA ASP A 675 -19.45 1.42 16.82
C ASP A 675 -19.15 2.57 15.84
N ASN A 676 -19.51 2.44 14.55
CA ASN A 676 -19.20 3.42 13.48
C ASN A 676 -20.40 4.28 13.04
N CYS A 677 -21.62 3.73 13.07
CA CYS A 677 -22.83 4.28 12.46
C CYS A 677 -23.98 4.45 13.47
N GLY A 678 -23.72 4.22 14.76
CA GLY A 678 -24.69 4.39 15.85
C GLY A 678 -25.67 3.22 16.04
N SER A 679 -26.51 3.33 17.07
CA SER A 679 -27.48 2.28 17.45
C SER A 679 -28.73 2.27 16.56
N VAL A 680 -28.53 2.07 15.26
CA VAL A 680 -29.58 1.92 14.25
C VAL A 680 -29.40 0.62 13.47
N CYS A 681 -30.51 0.03 13.02
CA CYS A 681 -30.49 -1.18 12.21
C CYS A 681 -29.91 -0.86 10.83
N PRO A 682 -28.88 -1.58 10.36
CA PRO A 682 -28.25 -1.33 9.06
C PRO A 682 -29.18 -1.41 7.84
N ILE A 683 -30.35 -2.05 7.98
CA ILE A 683 -31.24 -2.41 6.89
C ILE A 683 -32.60 -1.69 6.98
N THR A 684 -33.13 -1.48 8.19
CA THR A 684 -34.41 -0.77 8.38
C THR A 684 -34.26 0.69 8.80
N GLY A 685 -33.06 1.11 9.23
CA GLY A 685 -32.81 2.46 9.78
C GLY A 685 -33.49 2.73 11.13
N GLU A 686 -34.20 1.76 11.70
CA GLU A 686 -34.87 1.88 13.00
C GLU A 686 -33.87 1.81 14.16
N PRO A 687 -34.15 2.43 15.32
CA PRO A 687 -33.31 2.29 16.51
C PRO A 687 -33.14 0.81 16.91
N LEU A 688 -31.89 0.38 17.08
CA LEU A 688 -31.53 -1.00 17.43
C LEU A 688 -30.26 -0.99 18.27
N ARG A 689 -30.30 -1.58 19.47
CA ARG A 689 -29.11 -1.76 20.30
C ARG A 689 -28.63 -3.21 20.25
N LEU A 690 -27.36 -3.43 20.59
CA LEU A 690 -26.79 -4.78 20.68
C LEU A 690 -27.42 -5.62 21.81
N GLU A 691 -27.96 -4.96 22.84
CA GLU A 691 -28.68 -5.58 23.96
C GLU A 691 -30.08 -6.12 23.55
N ASP A 692 -30.72 -5.54 22.54
CA ASP A 692 -31.98 -6.02 21.97
C ASP A 692 -31.80 -7.26 21.07
N CYS A 693 -30.56 -7.58 20.69
CA CYS A 693 -30.23 -8.60 19.70
C CYS A 693 -30.03 -9.99 20.32
N ILE A 694 -31.01 -10.87 20.15
CA ILE A 694 -31.00 -12.22 20.74
C ILE A 694 -30.04 -13.13 19.94
N THR A 695 -29.13 -13.84 20.62
CA THR A 695 -28.19 -14.77 19.95
C THR A 695 -28.92 -16.01 19.42
N ASP A 696 -28.93 -16.19 18.10
CA ASP A 696 -29.70 -17.25 17.44
C ASP A 696 -28.94 -18.60 17.45
N GLN A 697 -29.14 -19.35 18.53
CA GLN A 697 -28.59 -20.70 18.69
C GLN A 697 -29.23 -21.74 17.77
N ALA A 698 -30.33 -21.43 17.06
CA ALA A 698 -30.92 -22.32 16.06
C ALA A 698 -30.24 -22.11 14.71
N MET A 699 -30.08 -20.86 14.27
CA MET A 699 -29.30 -20.50 13.09
C MET A 699 -27.84 -20.96 13.22
N LYS A 700 -27.22 -20.76 14.39
CA LYS A 700 -25.85 -21.26 14.64
C LYS A 700 -25.72 -22.78 14.51
N LYS A 701 -26.79 -23.55 14.80
CA LYS A 701 -26.82 -25.00 14.55
C LYS A 701 -27.02 -25.32 13.07
N LYS A 702 -27.92 -24.63 12.35
CA LYS A 702 -28.08 -24.76 10.88
C LYS A 702 -26.72 -24.60 10.18
N ILE A 703 -26.03 -23.50 10.47
CA ILE A 703 -24.73 -23.17 9.84
C ILE A 703 -23.67 -24.22 10.18
N VAL A 704 -23.56 -24.65 11.44
CA VAL A 704 -22.61 -25.70 11.85
C VAL A 704 -22.96 -27.08 11.28
N GLN A 705 -24.20 -27.33 10.88
CA GLN A 705 -24.60 -28.55 10.17
C GLN A 705 -24.27 -28.44 8.67
N PHE A 706 -24.58 -27.30 8.03
CA PHE A 706 -24.23 -27.01 6.64
C PHE A 706 -22.71 -27.09 6.40
N LEU A 707 -21.91 -26.40 7.22
CA LEU A 707 -20.44 -26.40 7.14
C LEU A 707 -19.79 -27.77 7.42
N LYS A 708 -20.55 -28.75 7.93
CA LYS A 708 -20.09 -30.15 8.07
C LYS A 708 -20.49 -31.01 6.88
N GLY A 709 -21.68 -30.80 6.33
CA GLY A 709 -22.13 -31.45 5.09
C GLY A 709 -21.36 -31.04 3.83
N GLN A 710 -20.35 -30.16 3.95
CA GLN A 710 -19.34 -29.85 2.92
C GLN A 710 -17.91 -30.28 3.35
N GLN A 711 -17.77 -31.14 4.36
CA GLN A 711 -16.49 -31.72 4.80
C GLN A 711 -16.44 -33.26 4.71
N ASP A 712 -17.58 -33.89 4.41
CA ASP A 712 -17.72 -35.29 3.98
C ASP A 712 -17.90 -35.33 2.45
#